data_AF-A0A5N5QX22-F1
#
_entry.id   AF-A0A5N5QX22-F1
#
_cell.length_a   1.000
_cell.length_b   1.000
_cell.length_c   1.000
_cell.angle_alpha   90.00
_cell.angle_beta   90.00
_cell.angle_gamma   90.00
#
_symmetry.space_group_name_H-M   'P 1'
#
loop_
_entity.id
_entity.type
_entity.pdbx_description
1 polymer ?
#
loop_
_entity_poly.entity_id
_entity_poly.type
_entity_poly.pdbx_seq_one_letter_code
_entity_poly.pdbx_strand_id
1 'polypeptide(L)'
;MAPKPTRAAINNLLNLSRHTICPCHGANAAHHHPPGSIISGLRKYATPIDVPIEKEYAFEVAASNLRFGEGVTKEVGMDLKNLGATKVGVFTDSNLAKLLPMKMAVESLDQHGVNFEVFDRVAIEPTDSSWNDAIAWSRKHDFSHFLAVGGGSVIDTAKAANLFTVYKNADLFDFINAPVGKGMPISEKLRPLIAVPTTAGTGSETTGTAILDIPSMKFKTGIANRALKPTLGIVDTLNTESCPTAVHISAGLDVLFHALESYTAIPYTERTPRPANPLLRPAYQGSNDVSDVFSTWALRQAVKYLPRVAKNRDDKEAKRQMLLASSFAGIGFGNAGVHLCHGIIVQISGFNKTGPKWMHPGYVVDKPIIPHGVSVALTVFRFTSPSSPERHREAAAIFAGTRVDDPTISRLSDDAIGDFLFEQIARFLDNLGVPRGLKAVGYKNSDIDMLVKGAIPQRRVLDLAPGIAKNKSNKSALWSIILPACTTKLIHLKKAIRDMLRSSNGVLEEANIDLKTAGDTGLRFFSSVGGTVGKGAAGACGGGLDNSQRNAALHGSEFGMFVVGLAPKLVRTFAADRHQYTMPKIRTTRTKKPPEGFEEIEGILDEYTKKMRDAENESHEGKRKSESLWPIMRISHTRSRYIYELYYKREAISKELYEWLLKEGYADAALIAKWKKTGYEKLCCVRCIQTRDMNYQGSTCVCRVPKAQVKEGTVVQCVHCAFMQIIIVPAKIPYELTYDRPVDGGKDCDALAESLPDMV
;
A
#
# COMPACT_ATOMS: atom_id res chain seq x y z
N MET A 1 -12.35 35.84 50.59
CA MET A 1 -11.85 34.46 50.38
C MET A 1 -12.93 33.65 49.68
N ALA A 2 -12.70 33.18 48.44
CA ALA A 2 -13.64 32.29 47.77
C ALA A 2 -13.56 30.88 48.40
N PRO A 3 -14.70 30.19 48.64
CA PRO A 3 -14.68 28.90 49.32
C PRO A 3 -13.96 27.82 48.49
N LYS A 4 -13.23 26.91 49.16
CA LYS A 4 -12.62 25.73 48.53
C LYS A 4 -13.70 24.94 47.78
N PRO A 5 -13.45 24.50 46.53
CA PRO A 5 -14.43 23.72 45.79
C PRO A 5 -14.65 22.39 46.49
N THR A 6 -15.90 22.11 46.89
CA THR A 6 -16.25 20.84 47.53
C THR A 6 -16.15 19.69 46.53
N ARG A 7 -15.95 18.45 47.01
CA ARG A 7 -15.91 17.23 46.18
C ARG A 7 -17.15 17.09 45.27
N ALA A 8 -18.31 17.59 45.72
CA ALA A 8 -19.54 17.69 44.94
C ALA A 8 -19.45 18.73 43.80
N ALA A 9 -18.80 19.87 44.03
CA ALA A 9 -18.60 20.89 43.00
C ALA A 9 -17.67 20.42 41.88
N ILE A 10 -16.62 19.66 42.21
CA ILE A 10 -15.69 19.06 41.23
C ILE A 10 -16.40 17.96 40.41
N ASN A 11 -17.14 17.06 41.07
CA ASN A 11 -17.96 16.05 40.36
C ASN A 11 -19.02 16.70 39.45
N ASN A 12 -19.65 17.79 39.88
CA ASN A 12 -20.60 18.54 39.05
C ASN A 12 -19.93 19.20 37.85
N LEU A 13 -18.71 19.71 37.98
CA LEU A 13 -17.95 20.28 36.86
C LEU A 13 -17.46 19.21 35.87
N LEU A 14 -17.02 18.05 36.36
CA LEU A 14 -16.68 16.90 35.51
C LEU A 14 -17.92 16.36 34.78
N ASN A 15 -19.08 16.36 35.42
CA ASN A 15 -20.35 16.01 34.77
C ASN A 15 -20.78 17.02 33.70
N LEU A 16 -20.68 18.32 33.99
CA LEU A 16 -20.94 19.39 33.01
C LEU A 16 -20.01 19.32 31.80
N SER A 17 -18.80 18.77 31.98
CA SER A 17 -17.82 18.59 30.90
C SER A 17 -18.15 17.45 29.91
N ARG A 18 -19.05 16.53 30.29
CA ARG A 18 -19.35 15.29 29.55
C ARG A 18 -20.67 15.30 28.78
N HIS A 19 -21.63 16.16 29.10
CA HIS A 19 -22.96 16.14 28.48
C HIS A 19 -23.06 17.06 27.24
N THR A 20 -23.52 16.51 26.13
CA THR A 20 -24.08 17.24 24.99
C THR A 20 -25.59 17.35 25.15
N ILE A 21 -26.13 18.53 25.44
CA ILE A 21 -27.58 18.75 25.35
C ILE A 21 -27.90 19.18 23.91
N CYS A 22 -28.67 18.35 23.20
CA CYS A 22 -29.31 18.71 21.92
C CYS A 22 -30.45 19.72 22.21
N PRO A 23 -30.66 20.77 21.39
CA PRO A 23 -31.79 21.68 21.52
C PRO A 23 -33.17 21.03 21.32
N CYS A 24 -33.22 19.76 20.89
CA CYS A 24 -34.42 19.07 20.48
C CYS A 24 -35.31 18.54 21.63
N HIS A 25 -34.87 18.59 22.90
CA HIS A 25 -35.64 18.03 24.03
C HIS A 25 -35.60 18.87 25.32
N GLY A 26 -35.98 20.14 25.24
CA GLY A 26 -36.26 20.97 26.41
C GLY A 26 -37.34 21.99 26.10
N ALA A 27 -38.57 21.75 26.54
CA ALA A 27 -39.69 22.66 26.37
C ALA A 27 -39.47 23.96 27.17
N ASN A 28 -39.49 25.12 26.50
CA ASN A 28 -40.46 26.21 26.71
C ASN A 28 -40.12 27.46 25.88
N ALA A 29 -41.14 28.27 25.68
CA ALA A 29 -41.42 29.12 24.52
C ALA A 29 -40.72 30.50 24.46
N ALA A 30 -40.88 31.09 23.27
CA ALA A 30 -40.94 32.51 22.91
C ALA A 30 -39.62 33.33 22.86
N HIS A 31 -39.20 33.70 21.64
CA HIS A 31 -39.35 35.05 21.08
C HIS A 31 -38.77 35.10 19.65
N HIS A 32 -39.57 35.60 18.71
CA HIS A 32 -39.20 35.82 17.31
C HIS A 32 -38.32 37.08 17.15
N HIS A 33 -37.22 36.96 16.40
CA HIS A 33 -36.67 38.02 15.54
C HIS A 33 -36.08 37.36 14.27
N PRO A 34 -36.31 37.89 13.06
CA PRO A 34 -35.72 37.32 11.85
C PRO A 34 -34.33 37.93 11.60
N PRO A 35 -33.30 37.16 11.23
CA PRO A 35 -32.11 37.73 10.63
C PRO A 35 -32.18 37.56 9.11
N GLY A 36 -32.38 38.68 8.42
CA GLY A 36 -31.99 38.81 7.03
C GLY A 36 -30.47 38.69 6.87
N SER A 37 -30.06 38.03 5.80
CA SER A 37 -29.09 38.58 4.84
C SER A 37 -27.69 39.00 5.32
N ILE A 38 -27.01 38.31 6.27
CA ILE A 38 -25.54 38.44 6.42
C ILE A 38 -24.89 37.11 6.87
N ILE A 39 -25.13 35.98 6.18
CA ILE A 39 -24.44 34.70 6.48
C ILE A 39 -24.01 33.96 5.20
N SER A 40 -23.47 34.66 4.22
CA SER A 40 -22.73 34.02 3.10
C SER A 40 -21.26 34.45 3.01
N GLY A 41 -20.87 35.55 3.68
CA GLY A 41 -19.50 36.09 3.61
C GLY A 41 -18.49 35.54 4.63
N LEU A 42 -18.93 34.90 5.71
CA LEU A 42 -18.05 34.52 6.85
C LEU A 42 -17.65 33.04 6.90
N ARG A 43 -18.07 32.22 5.92
CA ARG A 43 -17.63 30.81 5.78
C ARG A 43 -16.30 30.64 5.04
N LYS A 44 -15.58 31.71 4.69
CA LYS A 44 -14.25 31.62 4.05
C LYS A 44 -13.10 31.30 5.00
N TYR A 45 -13.31 31.37 6.32
CA TYR A 45 -12.26 31.13 7.32
C TYR A 45 -12.56 29.98 8.30
N ALA A 46 -13.71 29.31 8.17
CA ALA A 46 -13.90 28.02 8.82
C ALA A 46 -13.16 26.97 7.99
N THR A 47 -12.17 26.29 8.58
CA THR A 47 -11.51 25.11 7.99
C THR A 47 -12.60 24.21 7.40
N PRO A 48 -12.50 23.78 6.13
CA PRO A 48 -13.43 22.81 5.59
C PRO A 48 -13.51 21.63 6.56
N ILE A 49 -14.70 21.38 7.10
CA ILE A 49 -15.02 20.08 7.70
C ILE A 49 -14.72 19.08 6.60
N ASP A 50 -13.73 18.22 6.83
CA ASP A 50 -13.33 17.08 6.00
C ASP A 50 -13.90 17.15 4.59
N VAL A 51 -13.15 17.69 3.63
CA VAL A 51 -13.46 17.43 2.22
C VAL A 51 -13.61 15.91 2.13
N PRO A 52 -14.79 15.37 1.77
CA PRO A 52 -14.97 13.94 1.75
C PRO A 52 -13.82 13.35 0.95
N ILE A 53 -13.15 12.33 1.48
CA ILE A 53 -12.14 11.61 0.70
C ILE A 53 -12.93 10.91 -0.41
N GLU A 54 -13.11 11.61 -1.51
CA GLU A 54 -13.90 11.14 -2.63
C GLU A 54 -13.10 10.10 -3.39
N LYS A 55 -13.83 9.07 -3.80
CA LYS A 55 -13.38 8.08 -4.76
C LYS A 55 -13.22 8.73 -6.13
N GLU A 56 -12.26 8.22 -6.88
CA GLU A 56 -12.10 8.58 -8.28
C GLU A 56 -13.35 8.13 -9.09
N TYR A 57 -13.72 8.92 -10.10
CA TYR A 57 -14.80 8.55 -11.04
C TYR A 57 -14.31 8.50 -12.49
N ALA A 58 -13.06 8.91 -12.74
CA ALA A 58 -12.48 8.95 -14.07
C ALA A 58 -11.01 8.53 -14.05
N PHE A 59 -10.58 7.86 -15.12
CA PHE A 59 -9.18 7.58 -15.40
C PHE A 59 -8.75 8.26 -16.70
N GLU A 60 -7.46 8.50 -16.83
CA GLU A 60 -6.83 9.12 -18.00
C GLU A 60 -5.75 8.19 -18.54
N VAL A 61 -5.91 7.78 -19.80
CA VAL A 61 -4.95 6.94 -20.51
C VAL A 61 -4.04 7.84 -21.32
N ALA A 62 -2.73 7.71 -21.10
CA ALA A 62 -1.72 8.29 -21.95
C ALA A 62 -0.73 7.19 -22.36
N ALA A 63 -0.39 7.14 -23.64
CA ALA A 63 0.60 6.22 -24.18
C ALA A 63 1.54 7.00 -25.10
N SER A 64 2.81 6.59 -25.12
CA SER A 64 3.77 7.06 -26.13
C SER A 64 3.37 6.54 -27.50
N ASN A 65 3.74 7.26 -28.56
CA ASN A 65 3.72 6.67 -29.90
C ASN A 65 4.67 5.47 -29.90
N LEU A 66 4.28 4.40 -30.57
CA LEU A 66 5.04 3.17 -30.66
C LEU A 66 5.26 2.82 -32.13
N ARG A 67 6.51 2.65 -32.54
CA ARG A 67 6.87 2.07 -33.82
C ARG A 67 7.48 0.70 -33.57
N PHE A 68 6.94 -0.32 -34.21
CA PHE A 68 7.39 -1.70 -34.06
C PHE A 68 7.75 -2.28 -35.41
N GLY A 69 8.90 -2.95 -35.51
CA GLY A 69 9.31 -3.63 -36.73
C GLY A 69 10.75 -4.10 -36.67
N GLU A 70 11.16 -4.91 -37.64
CA GLU A 70 12.57 -5.28 -37.76
C GLU A 70 13.35 -4.14 -38.42
N GLY A 71 14.45 -3.71 -37.80
CA GLY A 71 15.35 -2.69 -38.36
C GLY A 71 14.89 -1.23 -38.22
N VAL A 72 13.76 -0.97 -37.56
CA VAL A 72 13.18 0.38 -37.39
C VAL A 72 14.08 1.35 -36.62
N THR A 73 15.10 0.86 -35.90
CA THR A 73 16.12 1.73 -35.27
C THR A 73 16.86 2.58 -36.30
N LYS A 74 16.97 2.13 -37.55
CA LYS A 74 17.63 2.87 -38.65
C LYS A 74 16.92 4.18 -39.01
N GLU A 75 15.69 4.39 -38.57
CA GLU A 75 14.91 5.59 -38.87
C GLU A 75 15.17 6.74 -37.88
N VAL A 76 15.83 6.47 -36.74
CA VAL A 76 15.93 7.42 -35.61
C VAL A 76 16.58 8.76 -35.97
N GLY A 77 17.57 8.77 -36.87
CA GLY A 77 18.20 9.98 -37.37
C GLY A 77 17.25 10.85 -38.18
N MET A 78 16.42 10.23 -39.03
CA MET A 78 15.37 10.94 -39.77
C MET A 78 14.26 11.44 -38.84
N ASP A 79 13.86 10.65 -37.84
CA ASP A 79 12.88 11.07 -36.83
C ASP A 79 13.35 12.33 -36.10
N LEU A 80 14.60 12.35 -35.62
CA LEU A 80 15.17 13.50 -34.93
C LEU A 80 15.33 14.71 -35.85
N LYS A 81 15.71 14.50 -37.11
CA LYS A 81 15.74 15.56 -38.11
C LYS A 81 14.35 16.17 -38.35
N ASN A 82 13.33 15.34 -38.50
CA ASN A 82 11.94 15.77 -38.68
C ASN A 82 11.37 16.50 -37.45
N LEU A 83 11.84 16.14 -36.25
CA LEU A 83 11.52 16.85 -35.01
C LEU A 83 12.28 18.19 -34.85
N GLY A 84 13.18 18.52 -35.79
CA GLY A 84 13.96 19.75 -35.75
C GLY A 84 15.08 19.71 -34.72
N ALA A 85 15.69 18.54 -34.48
CA ALA A 85 16.77 18.40 -33.52
C ALA A 85 18.02 19.19 -33.92
N THR A 86 18.46 20.07 -33.02
CA THR A 86 19.70 20.85 -33.17
C THR A 86 20.90 20.18 -32.51
N LYS A 87 20.72 19.54 -31.35
CA LYS A 87 21.73 18.76 -30.63
C LYS A 87 21.05 17.70 -29.77
N VAL A 88 21.47 16.45 -29.87
CA VAL A 88 20.84 15.30 -29.20
C VAL A 88 21.73 14.76 -28.10
N GLY A 89 21.17 14.57 -26.90
CA GLY A 89 21.82 13.81 -25.84
C GLY A 89 21.49 12.32 -25.97
N VAL A 90 22.48 11.50 -26.32
CA VAL A 90 22.32 10.05 -26.51
C VAL A 90 22.75 9.31 -25.25
N PHE A 91 21.89 8.44 -24.72
CA PHE A 91 22.12 7.68 -23.49
C PHE A 91 22.23 6.20 -23.79
N THR A 92 23.27 5.56 -23.24
CA THR A 92 23.45 4.10 -23.28
C THR A 92 24.34 3.63 -22.13
N ASP A 93 24.54 2.32 -22.01
CA ASP A 93 25.55 1.75 -21.13
C ASP A 93 26.80 1.29 -21.90
N SER A 94 27.90 1.12 -21.19
CA SER A 94 29.21 0.84 -21.78
C SER A 94 29.32 -0.49 -22.54
N ASN A 95 28.42 -1.44 -22.25
CA ASN A 95 28.33 -2.69 -23.00
C ASN A 95 27.56 -2.47 -24.29
N LEU A 96 26.38 -1.85 -24.20
CA LEU A 96 25.51 -1.56 -25.35
C LEU A 96 26.13 -0.60 -26.36
N ALA A 97 26.98 0.34 -25.92
CA ALA A 97 27.71 1.27 -26.77
C ALA A 97 28.46 0.58 -27.93
N LYS A 98 28.83 -0.69 -27.76
CA LYS A 98 29.61 -1.49 -28.73
C LYS A 98 28.74 -2.43 -29.57
N LEU A 99 27.45 -2.52 -29.27
CA LEU A 99 26.53 -3.50 -29.85
C LEU A 99 25.69 -2.91 -31.00
N LEU A 100 25.05 -3.80 -31.75
CA LEU A 100 24.26 -3.47 -32.93
C LEU A 100 23.23 -2.33 -32.73
N PRO A 101 22.46 -2.26 -31.62
CA PRO A 101 21.46 -1.20 -31.44
C PRO A 101 22.07 0.21 -31.48
N MET A 102 23.20 0.40 -30.78
CA MET A 102 23.90 1.69 -30.77
C MET A 102 24.58 1.99 -32.09
N LYS A 103 25.17 0.98 -32.76
CA LYS A 103 25.74 1.17 -34.10
C LYS A 103 24.70 1.65 -35.10
N MET A 104 23.54 0.99 -35.14
CA MET A 104 22.42 1.38 -36.00
C MET A 104 21.92 2.80 -35.69
N ALA A 105 21.81 3.16 -34.40
CA ALA A 105 21.37 4.48 -34.00
C ALA A 105 22.38 5.57 -34.41
N VAL A 106 23.67 5.37 -34.13
CA VAL A 106 24.74 6.32 -34.48
C VAL A 106 24.87 6.48 -36.00
N GLU A 107 24.90 5.36 -36.75
CA GLU A 107 24.94 5.40 -38.21
C GLU A 107 23.74 6.18 -38.79
N SER A 108 22.55 6.00 -38.22
CA SER A 108 21.36 6.74 -38.63
C SER A 108 21.49 8.24 -38.33
N LEU A 109 21.99 8.62 -37.16
CA LEU A 109 22.22 10.03 -36.79
C LEU A 109 23.22 10.70 -37.74
N ASP A 110 24.35 10.04 -38.02
CA ASP A 110 25.41 10.53 -38.90
C ASP A 110 24.90 10.70 -40.35
N GLN A 111 24.20 9.69 -40.89
CA GLN A 111 23.62 9.73 -42.23
C GLN A 111 22.68 10.92 -42.44
N HIS A 112 22.00 11.37 -41.38
CA HIS A 112 21.04 12.46 -41.44
C HIS A 112 21.62 13.82 -40.99
N GLY A 113 22.90 13.86 -40.62
CA GLY A 113 23.59 15.07 -40.16
C GLY A 113 23.08 15.59 -38.81
N VAL A 114 22.59 14.71 -37.94
CA VAL A 114 22.10 15.09 -36.60
C VAL A 114 23.30 15.25 -35.67
N ASN A 115 23.47 16.42 -35.05
CA ASN A 115 24.51 16.63 -34.05
C ASN A 115 24.15 15.96 -32.72
N PHE A 116 25.06 15.20 -32.12
CA PHE A 116 24.80 14.49 -30.87
C PHE A 116 26.05 14.36 -29.98
N GLU A 117 25.81 14.06 -28.69
CA GLU A 117 26.83 13.67 -27.72
C GLU A 117 26.36 12.42 -26.99
N VAL A 118 27.29 11.53 -26.66
CA VAL A 118 26.97 10.24 -26.02
C VAL A 118 27.35 10.26 -24.55
N PHE A 119 26.40 9.85 -23.71
CA PHE A 119 26.62 9.43 -22.32
C PHE A 119 26.48 7.90 -22.26
N ASP A 120 27.61 7.21 -22.20
CA ASP A 120 27.72 5.74 -22.27
C ASP A 120 28.00 5.08 -20.91
N ARG A 121 27.94 5.83 -19.82
CA ARG A 121 28.24 5.37 -18.46
C ARG A 121 27.01 5.24 -17.58
N VAL A 122 25.84 4.95 -18.18
CA VAL A 122 24.64 4.62 -17.41
C VAL A 122 24.89 3.39 -16.54
N ALA A 123 24.53 3.48 -15.26
CA ALA A 123 24.58 2.37 -14.33
C ALA A 123 23.37 1.44 -14.50
N ILE A 124 23.60 0.13 -14.44
CA ILE A 124 22.55 -0.88 -14.24
C ILE A 124 22.03 -0.71 -12.81
N GLU A 125 20.69 -0.71 -12.64
CA GLU A 125 20.05 -0.36 -11.36
C GLU A 125 20.50 1.03 -10.89
N PRO A 126 20.13 2.10 -11.64
CA PRO A 126 20.70 3.42 -11.48
C PRO A 126 20.47 3.93 -10.07
N THR A 127 21.46 4.62 -9.52
CA THR A 127 21.41 5.26 -8.21
C THR A 127 21.18 6.76 -8.31
N ASP A 128 20.81 7.40 -7.20
CA ASP A 128 20.81 8.86 -7.03
C ASP A 128 22.15 9.50 -7.45
N SER A 129 23.28 8.89 -7.09
CA SER A 129 24.60 9.35 -7.53
C SER A 129 24.82 9.24 -9.05
N SER A 130 24.39 8.13 -9.67
CA SER A 130 24.53 7.95 -11.12
C SER A 130 23.60 8.87 -11.91
N TRP A 131 22.40 9.16 -11.40
CA TRP A 131 21.51 10.15 -11.97
C TRP A 131 22.12 11.55 -11.87
N ASN A 132 22.71 11.91 -10.72
CA ASN A 132 23.38 13.20 -10.58
C ASN A 132 24.54 13.38 -11.57
N ASP A 133 25.33 12.35 -11.88
CA ASP A 133 26.36 12.43 -12.94
C ASP A 133 25.73 12.67 -14.32
N ALA A 134 24.73 11.87 -14.70
CA ALA A 134 23.99 12.04 -15.96
C ALA A 134 23.36 13.43 -16.10
N ILE A 135 22.75 13.94 -15.02
CA ILE A 135 22.14 15.28 -14.96
C ILE A 135 23.22 16.36 -15.08
N ALA A 136 24.31 16.26 -14.33
CA ALA A 136 25.40 17.23 -14.35
C ALA A 136 26.09 17.29 -15.71
N TRP A 137 26.29 16.14 -16.36
CA TRP A 137 26.77 16.08 -17.74
C TRP A 137 25.78 16.76 -18.69
N SER A 138 24.49 16.41 -18.60
CA SER A 138 23.46 16.96 -19.48
C SER A 138 23.31 18.47 -19.38
N ARG A 139 23.45 19.04 -18.17
CA ARG A 139 23.38 20.48 -17.93
C ARG A 139 24.53 21.28 -18.56
N LYS A 140 25.65 20.63 -18.92
CA LYS A 140 26.78 21.28 -19.62
C LYS A 140 26.54 21.46 -21.13
N HIS A 141 25.49 20.85 -21.65
CA HIS A 141 25.13 20.89 -23.06
C HIS A 141 23.76 21.55 -23.25
N ASP A 142 23.49 22.06 -24.44
CA ASP A 142 22.16 22.54 -24.81
C ASP A 142 21.45 21.54 -25.73
N PHE A 143 21.14 20.36 -25.19
CA PHE A 143 20.47 19.29 -25.93
C PHE A 143 19.03 19.63 -26.25
N SER A 144 18.64 19.89 -27.49
CA SER A 144 17.21 20.10 -27.81
C SER A 144 16.36 18.83 -27.73
N HIS A 145 16.99 17.66 -27.84
CA HIS A 145 16.31 16.36 -27.86
C HIS A 145 17.14 15.30 -27.12
N PHE A 146 16.47 14.22 -26.71
CA PHE A 146 17.11 13.07 -26.08
C PHE A 146 16.85 11.79 -26.87
N LEU A 147 17.84 10.91 -26.89
CA LEU A 147 17.73 9.56 -27.43
C LEU A 147 18.26 8.58 -26.38
N ALA A 148 17.45 7.60 -26.00
CA ALA A 148 17.86 6.52 -25.11
C ALA A 148 17.92 5.21 -25.90
N VAL A 149 19.07 4.52 -25.88
CA VAL A 149 19.24 3.21 -26.52
C VAL A 149 19.73 2.22 -25.47
N GLY A 150 18.78 1.44 -24.93
CA GLY A 150 19.10 0.45 -23.91
C GLY A 150 17.91 -0.12 -23.16
N GLY A 151 18.18 -0.82 -22.08
CA GLY A 151 17.13 -1.32 -21.18
C GLY A 151 16.50 -0.22 -20.32
N GLY A 152 15.63 -0.60 -19.38
CA GLY A 152 14.95 0.34 -18.50
C GLY A 152 15.87 1.32 -17.77
N SER A 153 17.05 0.87 -17.30
CA SER A 153 18.02 1.74 -16.63
C SER A 153 18.51 2.90 -17.50
N VAL A 154 18.73 2.67 -18.80
CA VAL A 154 19.14 3.70 -19.77
C VAL A 154 18.00 4.68 -20.02
N ILE A 155 16.80 4.16 -20.28
CA ILE A 155 15.63 4.99 -20.58
C ILE A 155 15.26 5.86 -19.36
N ASP A 156 15.28 5.28 -18.15
CA ASP A 156 14.97 5.98 -16.91
C ASP A 156 16.00 7.07 -16.59
N THR A 157 17.28 6.81 -16.85
CA THR A 157 18.35 7.81 -16.69
C THR A 157 18.20 8.96 -17.68
N ALA A 158 17.85 8.67 -18.94
CA ALA A 158 17.58 9.71 -19.95
C ALA A 158 16.35 10.57 -19.60
N LYS A 159 15.28 9.94 -19.07
CA LYS A 159 14.10 10.64 -18.56
C LYS A 159 14.45 11.60 -17.43
N ALA A 160 15.24 11.15 -16.46
CA ALA A 160 15.71 12.00 -15.36
C ALA A 160 16.59 13.13 -15.87
N ALA A 161 17.60 12.84 -16.70
CA ALA A 161 18.45 13.85 -17.31
C ALA A 161 17.64 14.94 -18.03
N ASN A 162 16.70 14.54 -18.90
CA ASN A 162 15.80 15.46 -19.60
C ASN A 162 15.04 16.37 -18.64
N LEU A 163 14.37 15.79 -17.63
CA LEU A 163 13.64 16.55 -16.61
C LEU A 163 14.52 17.62 -15.95
N PHE A 164 15.72 17.26 -15.50
CA PHE A 164 16.59 18.17 -14.76
C PHE A 164 17.40 19.13 -15.64
N THR A 165 17.41 18.96 -16.98
CA THR A 165 17.87 20.02 -17.90
C THR A 165 16.83 21.13 -18.09
N VAL A 166 15.55 20.82 -17.91
CA VAL A 166 14.45 21.80 -17.90
C VAL A 166 14.37 22.49 -16.55
N TYR A 167 14.38 21.72 -15.46
CA TYR A 167 14.39 22.23 -14.09
C TYR A 167 15.81 22.39 -13.56
N LYS A 168 16.53 23.40 -14.08
CA LYS A 168 17.97 23.60 -13.81
C LYS A 168 18.33 23.80 -12.35
N ASN A 169 17.43 24.38 -11.55
CA ASN A 169 17.66 24.70 -10.14
C ASN A 169 16.96 23.74 -9.17
N ALA A 170 16.26 22.71 -9.67
CA ALA A 170 15.57 21.75 -8.82
C ALA A 170 16.56 20.77 -8.18
N ASP A 171 16.26 20.39 -6.94
CA ASP A 171 16.91 19.29 -6.25
C ASP A 171 16.35 17.95 -6.74
N LEU A 172 17.18 16.91 -6.72
CA LEU A 172 16.78 15.57 -7.16
C LEU A 172 15.50 15.10 -6.45
N PHE A 173 15.40 15.33 -5.13
CA PHE A 173 14.29 14.89 -4.30
C PHE A 173 13.02 15.74 -4.44
N ASP A 174 13.04 16.84 -5.21
CA ASP A 174 11.83 17.60 -5.51
C ASP A 174 10.81 16.75 -6.28
N PHE A 175 11.28 15.94 -7.23
CA PHE A 175 10.43 15.12 -8.08
C PHE A 175 10.34 13.65 -7.64
N ILE A 176 11.26 13.17 -6.79
CA ILE A 176 11.17 11.82 -6.24
C ILE A 176 9.84 11.65 -5.50
N ASN A 177 9.17 10.52 -5.72
CA ASN A 177 7.86 10.22 -5.16
C ASN A 177 7.85 10.35 -3.63
N ALA A 178 6.78 10.95 -3.09
CA ALA A 178 6.48 10.94 -1.67
C ALA A 178 6.23 9.50 -1.16
N PRO A 179 6.56 9.18 0.10
CA PRO A 179 7.07 10.06 1.15
C PRO A 179 8.61 10.25 1.15
N VAL A 180 9.33 9.66 0.20
CA VAL A 180 10.80 9.73 0.16
C VAL A 180 11.30 11.07 -0.35
N GLY A 181 10.71 11.56 -1.45
CA GLY A 181 10.89 12.92 -1.93
C GLY A 181 9.63 13.76 -1.75
N LYS A 182 9.58 14.92 -2.42
CA LYS A 182 8.45 15.85 -2.35
C LYS A 182 7.33 15.52 -3.35
N GLY A 183 7.61 14.72 -4.39
CA GLY A 183 6.64 14.33 -5.42
C GLY A 183 6.00 15.52 -6.13
N MET A 184 6.78 16.58 -6.39
CA MET A 184 6.26 17.80 -7.00
C MET A 184 5.69 17.55 -8.40
N PRO A 185 4.64 18.26 -8.81
CA PRO A 185 4.10 18.16 -10.16
C PRO A 185 5.13 18.67 -11.18
N ILE A 186 5.10 18.10 -12.39
CA ILE A 186 5.88 18.57 -13.54
C ILE A 186 4.94 19.41 -14.40
N SER A 187 5.13 20.72 -14.36
CA SER A 187 4.35 21.74 -15.08
C SER A 187 4.95 22.16 -16.42
N GLU A 188 6.28 22.05 -16.56
CA GLU A 188 7.00 22.46 -17.75
C GLU A 188 6.97 21.36 -18.82
N LYS A 189 6.98 21.77 -20.09
CA LYS A 189 7.10 20.85 -21.20
C LYS A 189 8.54 20.32 -21.27
N LEU A 190 8.72 19.00 -21.17
CA LEU A 190 10.02 18.36 -21.32
C LEU A 190 10.46 18.33 -22.79
N ARG A 191 11.76 18.20 -23.01
CA ARG A 191 12.32 18.06 -24.37
C ARG A 191 11.88 16.71 -24.96
N PRO A 192 11.71 16.57 -26.29
CA PRO A 192 11.31 15.29 -26.86
C PRO A 192 12.35 14.19 -26.59
N LEU A 193 11.87 12.99 -26.28
CA LEU A 193 12.68 11.81 -26.00
C LEU A 193 12.25 10.67 -26.92
N ILE A 194 13.19 10.13 -27.70
CA ILE A 194 13.01 8.86 -28.40
C ILE A 194 13.66 7.75 -27.56
N ALA A 195 12.95 6.65 -27.34
CA ALA A 195 13.42 5.51 -26.55
C ALA A 195 13.47 4.25 -27.41
N VAL A 196 14.64 3.60 -27.43
CA VAL A 196 14.94 2.39 -28.20
C VAL A 196 15.25 1.26 -27.21
N PRO A 197 14.25 0.46 -26.79
CA PRO A 197 14.46 -0.63 -25.85
C PRO A 197 15.36 -1.73 -26.43
N THR A 198 16.29 -2.24 -25.61
CA THR A 198 17.14 -3.41 -25.92
C THR A 198 16.83 -4.63 -25.04
N THR A 199 15.80 -4.53 -24.20
CA THR A 199 15.30 -5.59 -23.33
C THR A 199 13.78 -5.69 -23.41
N ALA A 200 13.24 -6.90 -23.52
CA ALA A 200 11.80 -7.16 -23.48
C ALA A 200 11.31 -7.34 -22.04
N GLY A 201 11.23 -6.25 -21.26
CA GLY A 201 10.83 -6.28 -19.85
C GLY A 201 10.06 -5.06 -19.37
N THR A 202 10.77 -3.96 -19.14
CA THR A 202 10.27 -2.84 -18.34
C THR A 202 9.14 -2.03 -18.99
N GLY A 203 9.00 -2.07 -20.33
CA GLY A 203 8.10 -1.19 -21.07
C GLY A 203 8.39 0.30 -20.85
N SER A 204 9.62 0.66 -20.43
CA SER A 204 9.96 2.04 -20.06
C SER A 204 9.79 3.01 -21.22
N GLU A 205 9.92 2.53 -22.46
CA GLU A 205 9.67 3.28 -23.69
C GLU A 205 8.22 3.78 -23.85
N THR A 206 7.25 3.23 -23.09
CA THR A 206 5.84 3.63 -23.13
C THR A 206 5.32 4.21 -21.82
N THR A 207 6.16 4.33 -20.78
CA THR A 207 5.73 4.74 -19.43
C THR A 207 6.29 6.09 -19.01
N GLY A 208 5.55 6.78 -18.13
CA GLY A 208 6.00 8.01 -17.47
C GLY A 208 6.69 7.77 -16.14
N THR A 209 7.25 6.57 -15.93
CA THR A 209 7.96 6.22 -14.70
C THR A 209 9.45 6.15 -14.98
N ALA A 210 10.27 6.65 -14.06
CA ALA A 210 11.72 6.46 -14.02
C ALA A 210 12.11 6.00 -12.62
N ILE A 211 12.79 4.87 -12.50
CA ILE A 211 13.10 4.21 -11.23
C ILE A 211 14.60 4.27 -10.93
N LEU A 212 14.94 4.50 -9.66
CA LEU A 212 16.31 4.48 -9.15
C LEU A 212 16.38 3.82 -7.76
N ASP A 213 17.58 3.35 -7.42
CA ASP A 213 17.97 2.98 -6.07
C ASP A 213 18.51 4.21 -5.31
N ILE A 214 18.16 4.32 -4.03
CA ILE A 214 18.70 5.29 -3.09
C ILE A 214 19.46 4.49 -2.01
N PRO A 215 20.76 4.22 -2.19
CA PRO A 215 21.53 3.32 -1.33
C PRO A 215 21.54 3.76 0.14
N SER A 216 21.61 5.07 0.39
CA SER A 216 21.60 5.65 1.74
C SER A 216 20.36 5.30 2.55
N MET A 217 19.22 5.09 1.87
CA MET A 217 17.94 4.73 2.48
C MET A 217 17.58 3.25 2.32
N LYS A 218 18.41 2.47 1.61
CA LYS A 218 18.12 1.09 1.19
C LYS A 218 16.74 0.99 0.53
N PHE A 219 16.44 1.96 -0.33
CA PHE A 219 15.10 2.16 -0.86
C PHE A 219 15.15 2.41 -2.36
N LYS A 220 14.31 1.71 -3.12
CA LYS A 220 14.08 1.88 -4.56
C LYS A 220 12.79 2.64 -4.75
N THR A 221 12.84 3.73 -5.48
CA THR A 221 11.69 4.60 -5.76
C THR A 221 11.88 5.20 -7.13
N GLY A 222 11.25 6.33 -7.42
CA GLY A 222 11.43 6.99 -8.69
C GLY A 222 10.61 8.25 -8.81
N ILE A 223 10.40 8.65 -10.06
CA ILE A 223 9.53 9.73 -10.47
C ILE A 223 8.44 9.10 -11.33
N ALA A 224 7.17 9.38 -11.02
CA ALA A 224 6.03 8.86 -11.79
C ALA A 224 5.15 10.02 -12.26
N ASN A 225 5.32 10.44 -13.51
CA ASN A 225 4.54 11.52 -14.11
C ASN A 225 4.43 11.32 -15.63
N ARG A 226 3.24 11.59 -16.20
CA ARG A 226 2.98 11.44 -17.65
C ARG A 226 3.94 12.27 -18.51
N ALA A 227 4.44 13.40 -18.00
CA ALA A 227 5.41 14.25 -18.70
C ALA A 227 6.74 13.53 -19.04
N LEU A 228 7.10 12.47 -18.32
CA LEU A 228 8.30 11.67 -18.59
C LEU A 228 8.12 10.65 -19.72
N LYS A 229 6.92 10.51 -20.28
CA LYS A 229 6.68 9.56 -21.38
C LYS A 229 7.55 9.94 -22.58
N PRO A 230 8.27 8.97 -23.18
CA PRO A 230 8.93 9.20 -24.45
C PRO A 230 7.94 9.68 -25.50
N THR A 231 8.39 10.55 -26.39
CA THR A 231 7.61 11.00 -27.55
C THR A 231 7.40 9.84 -28.52
N LEU A 232 8.41 8.99 -28.68
CA LEU A 232 8.37 7.80 -29.53
C LEU A 232 9.16 6.66 -28.88
N GLY A 233 8.54 5.49 -28.77
CA GLY A 233 9.21 4.21 -28.51
C GLY A 233 9.48 3.49 -29.83
N ILE A 234 10.75 3.15 -30.12
CA ILE A 234 11.17 2.42 -31.32
C ILE A 234 11.53 0.98 -30.91
N VAL A 235 10.59 0.07 -31.14
CA VAL A 235 10.67 -1.33 -30.73
C VAL A 235 11.14 -2.19 -31.88
N ASP A 236 12.43 -2.46 -31.89
CA ASP A 236 13.11 -3.19 -32.96
C ASP A 236 13.45 -4.62 -32.53
N THR A 237 13.06 -5.61 -33.34
CA THR A 237 13.32 -7.02 -33.04
C THR A 237 14.80 -7.36 -32.99
N LEU A 238 15.64 -6.64 -33.76
CA LEU A 238 17.09 -6.83 -33.76
C LEU A 238 17.73 -6.40 -32.44
N ASN A 239 17.09 -5.50 -31.69
CA ASN A 239 17.71 -4.88 -30.51
C ASN A 239 17.81 -5.79 -29.29
N THR A 240 17.10 -6.92 -29.31
CA THR A 240 17.14 -7.92 -28.22
C THR A 240 17.96 -9.15 -28.59
N GLU A 241 18.53 -9.24 -29.79
CA GLU A 241 19.18 -10.46 -30.26
C GLU A 241 20.43 -10.85 -29.48
N SER A 242 21.19 -9.87 -28.97
CA SER A 242 22.38 -10.09 -28.15
C SER A 242 22.07 -10.37 -26.68
N CYS A 243 20.82 -10.19 -26.24
CA CYS A 243 20.41 -10.33 -24.86
C CYS A 243 20.63 -11.77 -24.34
N PRO A 244 21.28 -11.98 -23.18
CA PRO A 244 21.45 -13.31 -22.60
C PRO A 244 20.11 -13.94 -22.17
N THR A 245 20.01 -15.28 -22.19
CA THR A 245 18.78 -16.01 -21.80
C THR A 245 18.31 -15.65 -20.39
N ALA A 246 19.22 -15.52 -19.43
CA ALA A 246 18.87 -15.13 -18.06
C ALA A 246 18.25 -13.72 -17.98
N VAL A 247 18.73 -12.79 -18.82
CA VAL A 247 18.16 -11.44 -18.91
C VAL A 247 16.78 -11.49 -19.58
N HIS A 248 16.60 -12.31 -20.63
CA HIS A 248 15.28 -12.55 -21.22
C HIS A 248 14.28 -13.14 -20.21
N ILE A 249 14.70 -14.10 -19.40
CA ILE A 249 13.84 -14.70 -18.37
C ILE A 249 13.44 -13.65 -17.34
N SER A 250 14.41 -12.94 -16.76
CA SER A 250 14.12 -11.87 -15.79
C SER A 250 13.22 -10.80 -16.41
N ALA A 251 13.58 -10.28 -17.57
CA ALA A 251 12.78 -9.25 -18.25
C ALA A 251 11.36 -9.74 -18.56
N GLY A 252 11.20 -10.98 -19.03
CA GLY A 252 9.88 -11.54 -19.31
C GLY A 252 9.03 -11.77 -18.06
N LEU A 253 9.63 -12.11 -16.91
CA LEU A 253 8.92 -12.16 -15.63
C LEU A 253 8.40 -10.78 -15.25
N ASP A 254 9.18 -9.74 -15.50
CA ASP A 254 8.75 -8.36 -15.30
C ASP A 254 7.48 -8.05 -16.12
N VAL A 255 7.46 -8.41 -17.41
CA VAL A 255 6.25 -8.30 -18.26
C VAL A 255 5.06 -9.04 -17.66
N LEU A 256 5.27 -10.30 -17.24
CA LEU A 256 4.24 -11.16 -16.68
C LEU A 256 3.58 -10.53 -15.44
N PHE A 257 4.40 -10.06 -14.49
CA PHE A 257 3.90 -9.49 -13.24
C PHE A 257 3.41 -8.06 -13.40
N HIS A 258 3.98 -7.25 -14.30
CA HIS A 258 3.38 -5.97 -14.69
C HIS A 258 1.93 -6.18 -15.16
N ALA A 259 1.73 -7.09 -16.10
CA ALA A 259 0.43 -7.40 -16.68
C ALA A 259 -0.56 -7.99 -15.67
N LEU A 260 -0.10 -8.92 -14.83
CA LEU A 260 -0.96 -9.55 -13.83
C LEU A 260 -1.35 -8.56 -12.72
N GLU A 261 -0.39 -7.80 -12.18
CA GLU A 261 -0.68 -6.84 -11.12
C GLU A 261 -1.52 -5.65 -11.59
N SER A 262 -1.31 -5.15 -12.82
CA SER A 262 -2.16 -4.09 -13.36
C SER A 262 -3.59 -4.55 -13.55
N TYR A 263 -3.78 -5.80 -14.00
CA TYR A 263 -5.09 -6.39 -14.17
C TYR A 263 -5.77 -6.69 -12.82
N THR A 264 -5.02 -7.06 -11.78
CA THR A 264 -5.61 -7.37 -10.45
C THR A 264 -5.55 -6.22 -9.45
N ALA A 265 -5.08 -5.03 -9.85
CA ALA A 265 -5.12 -3.84 -9.01
C ALA A 265 -6.55 -3.46 -8.62
N ILE A 266 -6.68 -2.67 -7.54
CA ILE A 266 -7.98 -2.09 -7.18
C ILE A 266 -8.60 -1.40 -8.41
N PRO A 267 -9.93 -1.49 -8.61
CA PRO A 267 -10.59 -0.70 -9.64
C PRO A 267 -10.25 0.76 -9.48
N TYR A 268 -10.10 1.50 -10.59
CA TYR A 268 -9.79 2.93 -10.52
C TYR A 268 -10.81 3.70 -9.68
N THR A 269 -12.07 3.27 -9.69
CA THR A 269 -13.16 3.82 -8.89
C THR A 269 -13.00 3.64 -7.38
N GLU A 270 -12.10 2.77 -6.92
CA GLU A 270 -11.76 2.60 -5.50
C GLU A 270 -10.54 3.44 -5.09
N ARG A 271 -9.87 4.09 -6.06
CA ARG A 271 -8.73 4.94 -5.78
C ARG A 271 -9.17 6.20 -5.02
N THR A 272 -8.39 6.55 -4.01
CA THR A 272 -8.59 7.70 -3.13
C THR A 272 -7.24 8.24 -2.66
N PRO A 273 -7.12 9.55 -2.38
CA PRO A 273 -8.12 10.58 -2.69
C PRO A 273 -8.19 10.88 -4.19
N ARG A 274 -9.38 11.23 -4.69
CA ARG A 274 -9.54 11.87 -6.00
C ARG A 274 -8.74 13.17 -6.05
N PRO A 275 -8.01 13.48 -7.14
CA PRO A 275 -7.28 14.74 -7.21
C PRO A 275 -8.26 15.92 -7.26
N ALA A 276 -7.90 17.03 -6.62
CA ALA A 276 -8.70 18.25 -6.67
C ALA A 276 -8.68 18.93 -8.06
N ASN A 277 -7.66 18.63 -8.87
CA ASN A 277 -7.49 19.11 -10.23
C ASN A 277 -7.13 17.91 -11.13
N PRO A 278 -7.81 17.70 -12.28
CA PRO A 278 -7.46 16.64 -13.23
C PRO A 278 -5.97 16.56 -13.60
N LEU A 279 -5.27 17.70 -13.67
CA LEU A 279 -3.83 17.76 -13.93
C LEU A 279 -2.98 17.02 -12.88
N LEU A 280 -3.50 16.90 -11.65
CA LEU A 280 -2.84 16.21 -10.54
C LEU A 280 -3.20 14.71 -10.49
N ARG A 281 -3.95 14.19 -11.48
CA ARG A 281 -4.27 12.76 -11.52
C ARG A 281 -2.98 11.96 -11.69
N PRO A 282 -2.70 10.98 -10.81
CA PRO A 282 -1.46 10.21 -10.89
C PRO A 282 -1.39 9.39 -12.18
N ALA A 283 -0.17 9.02 -12.57
CA ALA A 283 0.04 8.12 -13.71
C ALA A 283 -0.61 6.75 -13.46
N TYR A 284 -0.47 6.22 -12.24
CA TYR A 284 -1.10 4.96 -11.83
C TYR A 284 -2.44 5.21 -11.15
N GLN A 285 -3.47 4.54 -11.63
CA GLN A 285 -4.85 4.91 -11.34
C GLN A 285 -5.70 3.76 -10.78
N GLY A 286 -5.19 2.54 -10.75
CA GLY A 286 -5.98 1.32 -10.55
C GLY A 286 -6.40 0.70 -11.88
N SER A 287 -6.88 -0.55 -11.81
CA SER A 287 -7.35 -1.29 -12.98
C SER A 287 -8.49 -0.53 -13.67
N ASN A 288 -8.49 -0.58 -15.00
CA ASN A 288 -9.44 0.14 -15.86
C ASN A 288 -9.53 -0.57 -17.21
N ASP A 289 -10.67 -0.41 -17.89
CA ASP A 289 -11.04 -1.21 -19.06
C ASP A 289 -9.99 -1.14 -20.19
N VAL A 290 -9.40 0.04 -20.42
CA VAL A 290 -8.37 0.22 -21.46
C VAL A 290 -7.09 -0.50 -21.07
N SER A 291 -6.63 -0.33 -19.83
CA SER A 291 -5.41 -0.98 -19.35
C SER A 291 -5.56 -2.51 -19.31
N ASP A 292 -6.78 -3.01 -19.04
CA ASP A 292 -7.08 -4.43 -18.99
C ASP A 292 -6.90 -5.11 -20.35
N VAL A 293 -7.24 -4.45 -21.46
CA VAL A 293 -7.01 -4.97 -22.83
C VAL A 293 -5.52 -5.27 -23.04
N PHE A 294 -4.67 -4.28 -22.75
CA PHE A 294 -3.21 -4.44 -22.93
C PHE A 294 -2.62 -5.43 -21.92
N SER A 295 -3.04 -5.36 -20.66
CA SER A 295 -2.53 -6.20 -19.59
C SER A 295 -2.87 -7.67 -19.82
N THR A 296 -4.13 -8.00 -20.11
CA THR A 296 -4.54 -9.39 -20.36
C THR A 296 -3.90 -9.96 -21.63
N TRP A 297 -3.75 -9.15 -22.68
CA TRP A 297 -3.04 -9.58 -23.89
C TRP A 297 -1.56 -9.87 -23.61
N ALA A 298 -0.87 -8.96 -22.93
CA ALA A 298 0.54 -9.13 -22.56
C ALA A 298 0.75 -10.33 -21.64
N LEU A 299 -0.16 -10.56 -20.68
CA LEU A 299 -0.15 -11.74 -19.81
C LEU A 299 -0.22 -13.04 -20.62
N ARG A 300 -1.14 -13.13 -21.58
CA ARG A 300 -1.26 -14.29 -22.49
C ARG A 300 0.01 -14.51 -23.31
N GLN A 301 0.60 -13.44 -23.86
CA GLN A 301 1.84 -13.56 -24.62
C GLN A 301 2.99 -14.02 -23.73
N ALA A 302 3.14 -13.45 -22.53
CA ALA A 302 4.19 -13.81 -21.59
C ALA A 302 4.09 -15.27 -21.16
N VAL A 303 2.90 -15.75 -20.80
CA VAL A 303 2.67 -17.16 -20.45
C VAL A 303 2.99 -18.10 -21.61
N LYS A 304 2.65 -17.71 -22.84
CA LYS A 304 2.86 -18.56 -24.03
C LYS A 304 4.31 -18.58 -24.51
N TYR A 305 4.99 -17.43 -24.55
CA TYR A 305 6.25 -17.25 -25.26
C TYR A 305 7.48 -17.19 -24.35
N LEU A 306 7.36 -16.78 -23.09
CA LEU A 306 8.51 -16.74 -22.20
C LEU A 306 9.16 -18.13 -21.99
N PRO A 307 8.41 -19.23 -21.78
CA PRO A 307 9.01 -20.56 -21.70
C PRO A 307 9.74 -20.99 -22.98
N ARG A 308 9.27 -20.51 -24.14
CA ARG A 308 9.92 -20.76 -25.43
C ARG A 308 11.27 -20.04 -25.53
N VAL A 309 11.32 -18.76 -25.14
CA VAL A 309 12.59 -17.99 -25.10
C VAL A 309 13.56 -18.61 -24.11
N ALA A 310 13.08 -19.06 -22.94
CA ALA A 310 13.91 -19.72 -21.94
C ALA A 310 14.53 -21.02 -22.46
N LYS A 311 13.76 -21.82 -23.21
CA LYS A 311 14.23 -23.08 -23.81
C LYS A 311 15.09 -22.89 -25.05
N ASN A 312 14.78 -21.89 -25.87
CA ASN A 312 15.46 -21.58 -27.12
C ASN A 312 15.57 -20.06 -27.32
N ARG A 313 16.76 -19.51 -27.06
CA ARG A 313 17.08 -18.09 -27.23
C ARG A 313 16.97 -17.60 -28.69
N ASP A 314 17.07 -18.51 -29.65
CA ASP A 314 17.04 -18.19 -31.08
C ASP A 314 15.63 -18.26 -31.67
N ASP A 315 14.61 -18.55 -30.84
CA ASP A 315 13.20 -18.49 -31.24
C ASP A 315 12.79 -17.03 -31.54
N LYS A 316 12.93 -16.63 -32.80
CA LYS A 316 12.66 -15.27 -33.28
C LYS A 316 11.22 -14.85 -33.02
N GLU A 317 10.25 -15.74 -33.22
CA GLU A 317 8.84 -15.41 -32.97
C GLU A 317 8.58 -15.21 -31.48
N ALA A 318 9.12 -16.06 -30.61
CA ALA A 318 8.95 -15.89 -29.17
C ALA A 318 9.60 -14.58 -28.68
N LYS A 319 10.81 -14.23 -29.16
CA LYS A 319 11.44 -12.94 -28.84
C LYS A 319 10.62 -11.76 -29.34
N ARG A 320 10.14 -11.81 -30.59
CA ARG A 320 9.27 -10.78 -31.18
C ARG A 320 8.02 -10.55 -30.35
N GLN A 321 7.35 -11.63 -29.94
CA GLN A 321 6.14 -11.57 -29.12
C GLN A 321 6.40 -11.06 -27.71
N MET A 322 7.49 -11.51 -27.07
CA MET A 322 7.88 -11.00 -25.75
C MET A 322 8.21 -9.51 -25.77
N LEU A 323 8.88 -9.05 -26.82
CA LEU A 323 9.21 -7.64 -27.00
C LEU A 323 7.95 -6.79 -27.16
N LEU A 324 7.00 -7.21 -27.99
CA LEU A 324 5.71 -6.53 -28.13
C LEU A 324 4.88 -6.59 -26.84
N ALA A 325 4.89 -7.74 -26.14
CA ALA A 325 4.24 -7.91 -24.84
C ALA A 325 4.80 -6.96 -23.79
N SER A 326 6.11 -6.68 -23.81
CA SER A 326 6.73 -5.71 -22.90
C SER A 326 6.18 -4.30 -23.10
N SER A 327 6.11 -3.81 -24.35
CA SER A 327 5.56 -2.49 -24.64
C SER A 327 4.06 -2.41 -24.30
N PHE A 328 3.30 -3.48 -24.55
CA PHE A 328 1.86 -3.50 -24.26
C PHE A 328 1.61 -3.57 -22.75
N ALA A 329 2.37 -4.37 -22.01
CA ALA A 329 2.36 -4.31 -20.56
C ALA A 329 2.66 -2.87 -20.09
N GLY A 330 3.69 -2.23 -20.65
CA GLY A 330 4.03 -0.82 -20.43
C GLY A 330 2.85 0.14 -20.61
N ILE A 331 2.05 -0.01 -21.66
CA ILE A 331 0.84 0.79 -21.88
C ILE A 331 -0.23 0.48 -20.82
N GLY A 332 -0.43 -0.79 -20.48
CA GLY A 332 -1.38 -1.22 -19.46
C GLY A 332 -1.01 -0.74 -18.05
N PHE A 333 0.10 -1.24 -17.49
CA PHE A 333 0.55 -0.88 -16.14
C PHE A 333 0.98 0.58 -16.05
N GLY A 334 1.42 1.21 -17.15
CA GLY A 334 1.75 2.64 -17.18
C GLY A 334 0.57 3.57 -16.86
N ASN A 335 -0.67 3.06 -16.95
CA ASN A 335 -1.90 3.78 -16.65
C ASN A 335 -2.68 3.19 -15.46
N ALA A 336 -2.65 1.87 -15.28
CA ALA A 336 -3.27 1.21 -14.12
C ALA A 336 -2.36 1.21 -12.88
N GLY A 337 -1.07 0.95 -13.07
CA GLY A 337 -0.08 0.72 -12.03
C GLY A 337 0.15 -0.76 -11.71
N VAL A 338 1.00 -0.98 -10.71
CA VAL A 338 1.33 -2.29 -10.13
C VAL A 338 1.20 -2.22 -8.61
N HIS A 339 1.27 -3.37 -7.94
CA HIS A 339 0.95 -3.44 -6.51
C HIS A 339 1.97 -4.24 -5.67
N LEU A 340 1.55 -5.27 -4.94
CA LEU A 340 2.30 -6.01 -3.94
C LEU A 340 3.63 -6.61 -4.40
N CYS A 341 3.73 -7.27 -5.55
CA CYS A 341 5.01 -7.80 -6.04
C CYS A 341 6.00 -6.65 -6.18
N HIS A 342 5.63 -5.62 -6.96
CA HIS A 342 6.46 -4.42 -7.16
C HIS A 342 6.67 -3.58 -5.88
N GLY A 343 5.79 -3.67 -4.89
CA GLY A 343 5.93 -3.01 -3.59
C GLY A 343 6.88 -3.71 -2.62
N ILE A 344 6.99 -5.03 -2.72
CA ILE A 344 7.84 -5.85 -1.83
C ILE A 344 9.27 -5.98 -2.39
N ILE A 345 9.45 -6.02 -3.72
CA ILE A 345 10.77 -6.19 -4.36
C ILE A 345 11.83 -5.18 -3.99
N VAL A 346 11.42 -3.98 -3.57
CA VAL A 346 12.33 -2.89 -3.26
C VAL A 346 13.28 -3.31 -2.15
N GLN A 347 12.80 -4.16 -1.26
CA GLN A 347 13.57 -4.70 -0.16
C GLN A 347 14.37 -5.93 -0.58
N ILE A 348 13.86 -6.75 -1.50
CA ILE A 348 14.56 -7.95 -1.98
C ILE A 348 15.80 -7.56 -2.81
N SER A 349 15.63 -6.68 -3.78
CA SER A 349 16.76 -6.21 -4.60
C SER A 349 17.69 -5.27 -3.80
N GLY A 350 17.12 -4.33 -3.05
CA GLY A 350 17.87 -3.36 -2.26
C GLY A 350 18.69 -3.98 -1.13
N PHE A 351 18.11 -4.90 -0.34
CA PHE A 351 18.85 -5.54 0.75
C PHE A 351 19.84 -6.58 0.26
N ASN A 352 19.73 -7.14 -0.94
CA ASN A 352 20.73 -8.09 -1.43
C ASN A 352 22.16 -7.52 -1.35
N LYS A 353 22.32 -6.21 -1.53
CA LYS A 353 23.61 -5.50 -1.45
C LYS A 353 24.27 -5.60 -0.07
N THR A 354 23.49 -5.60 1.01
CA THR A 354 23.99 -5.65 2.40
C THR A 354 23.67 -6.95 3.15
N GLY A 355 22.72 -7.73 2.64
CA GLY A 355 22.17 -8.94 3.26
C GLY A 355 22.75 -10.20 2.60
N PRO A 356 21.93 -11.01 1.90
CA PRO A 356 22.36 -12.32 1.42
C PRO A 356 23.48 -12.29 0.38
N LYS A 357 23.69 -11.15 -0.31
CA LYS A 357 24.72 -10.99 -1.35
C LYS A 357 24.67 -12.10 -2.41
N TRP A 358 23.46 -12.51 -2.75
CA TRP A 358 23.22 -13.51 -3.77
C TRP A 358 23.62 -12.98 -5.14
N MET A 359 24.22 -13.84 -5.96
CA MET A 359 24.60 -13.55 -7.34
C MET A 359 23.80 -14.46 -8.28
N HIS A 360 23.13 -13.85 -9.24
CA HIS A 360 22.44 -14.62 -10.27
C HIS A 360 23.44 -15.30 -11.19
N PRO A 361 23.41 -16.64 -11.34
CA PRO A 361 24.44 -17.37 -12.09
C PRO A 361 24.50 -17.00 -13.58
N GLY A 362 23.37 -16.55 -14.15
CA GLY A 362 23.30 -16.09 -15.54
C GLY A 362 23.59 -14.60 -15.78
N TYR A 363 23.97 -13.82 -14.76
CA TYR A 363 24.31 -12.40 -14.91
C TYR A 363 25.81 -12.19 -14.74
N VAL A 364 26.44 -11.55 -15.73
CA VAL A 364 27.86 -11.17 -15.67
C VAL A 364 27.95 -9.77 -15.09
N VAL A 365 28.06 -9.69 -13.77
CA VAL A 365 28.19 -8.43 -13.03
C VAL A 365 29.24 -8.57 -11.93
N ASP A 366 29.85 -7.45 -11.56
CA ASP A 366 30.89 -7.31 -10.53
C ASP A 366 30.33 -7.29 -9.10
N LYS A 367 29.00 -7.26 -8.94
CA LYS A 367 28.33 -7.06 -7.65
C LYS A 367 27.16 -8.04 -7.47
N PRO A 368 26.83 -8.43 -6.22
CA PRO A 368 25.63 -9.19 -5.92
C PRO A 368 24.36 -8.57 -6.48
N ILE A 369 23.59 -9.36 -7.24
CA ILE A 369 22.34 -8.93 -7.85
C ILE A 369 21.30 -10.05 -7.76
N ILE A 370 20.11 -9.69 -7.27
CA ILE A 370 18.86 -10.40 -7.58
C ILE A 370 18.18 -9.53 -8.63
N PRO A 371 18.11 -9.98 -9.91
CA PRO A 371 17.49 -9.20 -10.97
C PRO A 371 16.06 -8.82 -10.61
N HIS A 372 15.62 -7.65 -11.08
CA HIS A 372 14.28 -7.11 -10.78
C HIS A 372 13.15 -8.10 -11.08
N GLY A 373 13.16 -8.68 -12.28
CA GLY A 373 12.21 -9.69 -12.73
C GLY A 373 12.15 -10.96 -11.88
N VAL A 374 13.31 -11.42 -11.41
CA VAL A 374 13.41 -12.55 -10.48
C VAL A 374 12.88 -12.15 -9.09
N SER A 375 13.10 -10.90 -8.68
CA SER A 375 12.60 -10.38 -7.40
C SER A 375 11.07 -10.27 -7.37
N VAL A 376 10.44 -9.87 -8.50
CA VAL A 376 8.97 -9.71 -8.58
C VAL A 376 8.24 -11.04 -8.68
N ALA A 377 8.96 -12.14 -8.92
CA ALA A 377 8.42 -13.50 -9.00
C ALA A 377 8.00 -14.07 -7.62
N LEU A 378 7.29 -13.26 -6.86
CA LEU A 378 6.59 -13.61 -5.64
C LEU A 378 5.11 -13.84 -5.92
N THR A 379 4.59 -14.94 -5.41
CA THR A 379 3.20 -15.35 -5.59
C THR A 379 2.29 -14.70 -4.54
N VAL A 380 1.95 -13.42 -4.74
CA VAL A 380 1.07 -12.64 -3.85
C VAL A 380 -0.42 -12.83 -4.16
N PHE A 381 -0.76 -13.41 -5.31
CA PHE A 381 -2.12 -13.44 -5.86
C PHE A 381 -3.11 -14.29 -5.08
N ARG A 382 -2.61 -15.22 -4.26
CA ARG A 382 -3.43 -15.93 -3.28
C ARG A 382 -4.09 -14.96 -2.29
N PHE A 383 -3.36 -13.94 -1.86
CA PHE A 383 -3.85 -12.93 -0.91
C PHE A 383 -4.84 -11.96 -1.58
N THR A 384 -4.64 -11.59 -2.84
CA THR A 384 -5.49 -10.63 -3.55
C THR A 384 -6.75 -11.25 -4.15
N SER A 385 -6.76 -12.57 -4.38
CA SER A 385 -7.86 -13.29 -5.03
C SER A 385 -9.26 -12.99 -4.48
N PRO A 386 -9.47 -12.93 -3.15
CA PRO A 386 -10.81 -12.65 -2.60
C PRO A 386 -11.37 -11.26 -2.98
N SER A 387 -10.53 -10.33 -3.46
CA SER A 387 -10.97 -8.98 -3.84
C SER A 387 -11.56 -8.91 -5.26
N SER A 388 -11.16 -9.82 -6.15
CA SER A 388 -11.64 -9.90 -7.54
C SER A 388 -11.51 -11.33 -8.08
N PRO A 389 -12.27 -12.30 -7.56
CA PRO A 389 -12.15 -13.72 -7.93
C PRO A 389 -12.29 -13.96 -9.43
N GLU A 390 -13.12 -13.18 -10.12
CA GLU A 390 -13.35 -13.25 -11.57
C GLU A 390 -12.08 -12.91 -12.37
N ARG A 391 -11.35 -11.87 -11.99
CA ARG A 391 -10.09 -11.48 -12.63
C ARG A 391 -9.00 -12.52 -12.36
N HIS A 392 -8.96 -13.07 -11.15
CA HIS A 392 -8.01 -14.13 -10.80
C HIS A 392 -8.33 -15.45 -11.52
N ARG A 393 -9.61 -15.72 -11.80
CA ARG A 393 -10.07 -16.87 -12.58
C ARG A 393 -9.64 -16.77 -14.05
N GLU A 394 -9.73 -15.58 -14.63
CA GLU A 394 -9.18 -15.30 -15.97
C GLU A 394 -7.67 -15.53 -16.02
N ALA A 395 -6.92 -15.00 -15.05
CA ALA A 395 -5.49 -15.25 -14.93
C ALA A 395 -5.19 -16.75 -14.79
N ALA A 396 -5.94 -17.47 -13.95
CA ALA A 396 -5.79 -18.92 -13.77
C ALA A 396 -6.00 -19.70 -15.07
N ALA A 397 -7.04 -19.34 -15.86
CA ALA A 397 -7.27 -19.93 -17.18
C ALA A 397 -6.10 -19.68 -18.14
N ILE A 398 -5.55 -18.46 -18.14
CA ILE A 398 -4.38 -18.10 -18.96
C ILE A 398 -3.18 -18.99 -18.62
N PHE A 399 -2.82 -19.11 -17.34
CA PHE A 399 -1.70 -19.96 -16.92
C PHE A 399 -1.94 -21.44 -17.20
N ALA A 400 -3.18 -21.91 -17.06
CA ALA A 400 -3.57 -23.27 -17.39
C ALA A 400 -3.64 -23.54 -18.91
N GLY A 401 -3.49 -22.52 -19.76
CA GLY A 401 -3.59 -22.66 -21.21
C GLY A 401 -4.99 -22.98 -21.70
N THR A 402 -6.02 -22.61 -20.95
CA THR A 402 -7.44 -22.86 -21.26
C THR A 402 -8.27 -21.57 -21.19
N ARG A 403 -9.60 -21.71 -21.15
CA ARG A 403 -10.60 -20.64 -21.10
C ARG A 403 -11.34 -20.67 -19.77
N VAL A 404 -11.96 -19.56 -19.40
CA VAL A 404 -12.74 -19.45 -18.15
C VAL A 404 -13.97 -20.35 -18.08
N ASP A 405 -14.53 -20.73 -19.23
CA ASP A 405 -15.67 -21.64 -19.35
C ASP A 405 -15.27 -23.12 -19.23
N ASP A 406 -13.97 -23.45 -19.32
CA ASP A 406 -13.45 -24.80 -19.14
C ASP A 406 -13.86 -25.36 -17.77
N PRO A 407 -14.40 -26.60 -17.69
CA PRO A 407 -14.84 -27.20 -16.42
C PRO A 407 -13.77 -27.25 -15.33
N THR A 408 -12.49 -27.30 -15.67
CA THR A 408 -11.37 -27.27 -14.72
C THR A 408 -11.20 -25.90 -14.04
N ILE A 409 -11.68 -24.83 -14.68
CA ILE A 409 -11.65 -23.46 -14.17
C ILE A 409 -13.03 -23.05 -13.64
N SER A 410 -14.11 -23.25 -14.39
CA SER A 410 -15.45 -22.76 -14.06
C SER A 410 -16.05 -23.43 -12.82
N ARG A 411 -15.67 -24.68 -12.51
CA ARG A 411 -16.16 -25.41 -11.33
C ARG A 411 -15.45 -25.05 -10.02
N LEU A 412 -14.31 -24.34 -10.08
CA LEU A 412 -13.61 -23.91 -8.89
C LEU A 412 -14.44 -22.85 -8.15
N SER A 413 -14.61 -22.99 -6.84
CA SER A 413 -15.18 -21.93 -6.01
C SER A 413 -14.26 -20.71 -5.98
N ASP A 414 -14.82 -19.53 -5.73
CA ASP A 414 -14.04 -18.28 -5.65
C ASP A 414 -12.91 -18.35 -4.61
N ASP A 415 -13.14 -19.02 -3.48
CA ASP A 415 -12.13 -19.23 -2.43
C ASP A 415 -10.97 -20.15 -2.89
N ALA A 416 -11.20 -21.03 -3.87
CA ALA A 416 -10.20 -21.96 -4.37
C ALA A 416 -9.32 -21.38 -5.50
N ILE A 417 -9.75 -20.28 -6.15
CA ILE A 417 -9.04 -19.68 -7.29
C ILE A 417 -7.66 -19.19 -6.91
N GLY A 418 -7.52 -18.55 -5.74
CA GLY A 418 -6.23 -18.02 -5.28
C GLY A 418 -5.18 -19.12 -5.11
N ASP A 419 -5.58 -20.27 -4.56
CA ASP A 419 -4.70 -21.44 -4.37
C ASP A 419 -4.33 -22.09 -5.71
N PHE A 420 -5.31 -22.23 -6.61
CA PHE A 420 -5.06 -22.78 -7.94
C PHE A 420 -4.11 -21.90 -8.76
N LEU A 421 -4.37 -20.59 -8.81
CA LEU A 421 -3.51 -19.63 -9.52
C LEU A 421 -2.09 -19.60 -8.96
N PHE A 422 -1.96 -19.63 -7.63
CA PHE A 422 -0.65 -19.73 -6.97
C PHE A 422 0.14 -20.95 -7.47
N GLU A 423 -0.48 -22.12 -7.52
CA GLU A 423 0.19 -23.35 -7.98
C GLU A 423 0.55 -23.29 -9.47
N GLN A 424 -0.31 -22.71 -10.31
CA GLN A 424 -0.01 -22.54 -11.74
C GLN A 424 1.17 -21.60 -11.97
N ILE A 425 1.22 -20.45 -11.28
CA ILE A 425 2.36 -19.54 -11.34
C ILE A 425 3.62 -20.25 -10.85
N ALA A 426 3.52 -21.02 -9.77
CA ALA A 426 4.68 -21.71 -9.22
C ALA A 426 5.26 -22.75 -10.19
N ARG A 427 4.41 -23.54 -10.86
CA ARG A 427 4.82 -24.45 -11.94
C ARG A 427 5.43 -23.71 -13.13
N PHE A 428 4.85 -22.57 -13.49
CA PHE A 428 5.39 -21.72 -14.55
C PHE A 428 6.82 -21.26 -14.22
N LEU A 429 7.06 -20.80 -12.99
CA LEU A 429 8.39 -20.39 -12.52
C LEU A 429 9.39 -21.56 -12.46
N ASP A 430 8.96 -22.75 -12.04
CA ASP A 430 9.80 -23.96 -12.06
C ASP A 430 10.29 -24.28 -13.48
N ASN A 431 9.40 -24.19 -14.47
CA ASN A 431 9.71 -24.46 -15.88
C ASN A 431 10.71 -23.45 -16.47
N LEU A 432 10.83 -22.27 -15.86
CA LEU A 432 11.81 -21.24 -16.23
C LEU A 432 13.13 -21.36 -15.47
N GLY A 433 13.25 -22.28 -14.51
CA GLY A 433 14.45 -22.42 -13.67
C GLY A 433 14.64 -21.27 -12.68
N VAL A 434 13.56 -20.57 -12.30
CA VAL A 434 13.62 -19.44 -11.38
C VAL A 434 13.71 -19.95 -9.94
N PRO A 435 14.57 -19.38 -9.07
CA PRO A 435 14.65 -19.77 -7.66
C PRO A 435 13.29 -19.65 -6.95
N ARG A 436 12.86 -20.70 -6.23
CA ARG A 436 11.59 -20.70 -5.50
C ARG A 436 11.68 -19.98 -4.16
N GLY A 437 10.98 -18.86 -4.08
CA GLY A 437 10.82 -18.11 -2.84
C GLY A 437 12.11 -17.45 -2.34
N LEU A 438 11.98 -16.71 -1.23
CA LEU A 438 13.04 -15.84 -0.73
C LEU A 438 14.24 -16.61 -0.18
N LYS A 439 14.01 -17.81 0.36
CA LYS A 439 15.08 -18.67 0.88
C LYS A 439 16.06 -19.11 -0.21
N ALA A 440 15.57 -19.37 -1.43
CA ALA A 440 16.41 -19.81 -2.54
C ALA A 440 17.38 -18.72 -3.02
N VAL A 441 17.09 -17.46 -2.70
CA VAL A 441 17.97 -16.30 -2.95
C VAL A 441 18.63 -15.77 -1.67
N GLY A 442 18.69 -16.60 -0.63
CA GLY A 442 19.51 -16.39 0.56
C GLY A 442 18.84 -15.70 1.76
N TYR A 443 17.57 -15.30 1.67
CA TYR A 443 16.87 -14.69 2.80
C TYR A 443 16.48 -15.72 3.87
N LYS A 444 16.42 -15.25 5.12
CA LYS A 444 16.05 -16.02 6.31
C LYS A 444 14.77 -15.47 6.93
N ASN A 445 14.16 -16.24 7.82
CA ASN A 445 12.98 -15.78 8.58
C ASN A 445 13.29 -14.53 9.44
N SER A 446 14.54 -14.37 9.88
CA SER A 446 15.00 -13.17 10.61
C SER A 446 14.93 -11.89 9.78
N ASP A 447 14.90 -12.01 8.44
CA ASP A 447 14.92 -10.86 7.55
C ASP A 447 13.50 -10.34 7.26
N ILE A 448 12.44 -11.07 7.63
CA ILE A 448 11.04 -10.74 7.31
C ILE A 448 10.64 -9.39 7.90
N ASP A 449 10.98 -9.14 9.17
CA ASP A 449 10.65 -7.86 9.84
C ASP A 449 11.22 -6.67 9.07
N MET A 450 12.43 -6.83 8.56
CA MET A 450 13.13 -5.82 7.79
C MET A 450 12.47 -5.64 6.41
N LEU A 451 12.14 -6.73 5.71
CA LEU A 451 11.43 -6.70 4.43
C LEU A 451 10.06 -6.02 4.56
N VAL A 452 9.29 -6.36 5.61
CA VAL A 452 7.99 -5.74 5.90
C VAL A 452 8.16 -4.25 6.19
N LYS A 453 9.08 -3.87 7.09
CA LYS A 453 9.32 -2.46 7.44
C LYS A 453 9.69 -1.62 6.22
N GLY A 454 10.52 -2.16 5.33
CA GLY A 454 10.95 -1.46 4.14
C GLY A 454 9.90 -1.40 3.02
N ALA A 455 8.92 -2.31 2.99
CA ALA A 455 7.83 -2.25 2.01
C ALA A 455 6.81 -1.15 2.36
N ILE A 456 6.57 -0.86 3.65
CA ILE A 456 5.54 0.08 4.12
C ILE A 456 5.58 1.48 3.45
N PRO A 457 6.74 2.12 3.23
CA PRO A 457 6.78 3.44 2.62
C PRO A 457 6.44 3.45 1.12
N GLN A 458 6.25 2.29 0.47
CA GLN A 458 5.90 2.16 -0.95
C GLN A 458 4.41 2.47 -1.24
N ARG A 459 3.91 3.60 -0.72
CA ARG A 459 2.47 3.96 -0.80
C ARG A 459 1.94 3.98 -2.23
N ARG A 460 2.72 4.46 -3.20
CA ARG A 460 2.33 4.53 -4.62
C ARG A 460 1.81 3.20 -5.19
N VAL A 461 2.42 2.08 -4.81
CA VAL A 461 2.05 0.74 -5.29
C VAL A 461 1.21 -0.02 -4.26
N LEU A 462 1.48 0.15 -2.95
CA LEU A 462 0.68 -0.49 -1.90
C LEU A 462 -0.75 0.05 -1.84
N ASP A 463 -0.99 1.31 -2.19
CA ASP A 463 -2.33 1.88 -2.19
C ASP A 463 -3.17 1.43 -3.41
N LEU A 464 -2.56 0.71 -4.35
CA LEU A 464 -3.21 0.04 -5.48
C LEU A 464 -3.44 -1.45 -5.21
N ALA A 465 -2.88 -1.99 -4.12
CA ALA A 465 -3.04 -3.38 -3.73
C ALA A 465 -4.44 -3.62 -3.12
N PRO A 466 -5.21 -4.57 -3.64
CA PRO A 466 -6.41 -5.04 -2.95
C PRO A 466 -6.06 -5.62 -1.58
N GLY A 467 -6.94 -5.44 -0.59
CA GLY A 467 -6.76 -5.98 0.76
C GLY A 467 -5.73 -5.25 1.65
N ILE A 468 -5.05 -4.22 1.15
CA ILE A 468 -4.12 -3.39 1.94
C ILE A 468 -4.78 -2.08 2.34
N ALA A 469 -4.84 -1.81 3.65
CA ALA A 469 -5.49 -0.60 4.15
C ALA A 469 -4.61 0.64 3.99
N LYS A 470 -5.21 1.76 3.57
CA LYS A 470 -4.48 3.03 3.41
C LYS A 470 -4.02 3.64 4.74
N ASN A 471 -4.70 3.37 5.86
CA ASN A 471 -4.48 4.09 7.13
C ASN A 471 -4.11 3.20 8.34
N LYS A 472 -3.80 1.91 8.14
CA LYS A 472 -3.38 1.00 9.21
C LYS A 472 -1.92 0.59 9.07
N SER A 473 -1.32 0.12 10.16
CA SER A 473 -0.03 -0.57 10.09
C SER A 473 -0.21 -1.84 9.23
N ASN A 474 0.18 -1.77 7.96
CA ASN A 474 0.09 -2.89 7.01
C ASN A 474 1.05 -4.04 7.33
N LYS A 475 1.66 -4.03 8.52
CA LYS A 475 2.64 -5.01 8.98
C LYS A 475 2.08 -6.42 8.96
N SER A 476 0.89 -6.66 9.51
CA SER A 476 0.31 -8.01 9.58
C SER A 476 -0.01 -8.60 8.21
N ALA A 477 -0.56 -7.79 7.29
CA ALA A 477 -0.84 -8.21 5.92
C ALA A 477 0.45 -8.47 5.12
N LEU A 478 1.43 -7.58 5.21
CA LEU A 478 2.74 -7.80 4.58
C LEU A 478 3.45 -9.01 5.17
N TRP A 479 3.33 -9.24 6.48
CA TRP A 479 3.87 -10.42 7.15
C TRP A 479 3.23 -11.71 6.63
N SER A 480 1.89 -11.76 6.48
CA SER A 480 1.20 -12.95 5.96
C SER A 480 1.53 -13.25 4.49
N ILE A 481 1.97 -12.25 3.73
CA ILE A 481 2.44 -12.42 2.34
C ILE A 481 3.91 -12.88 2.30
N ILE A 482 4.80 -12.26 3.08
CA ILE A 482 6.25 -12.51 3.01
C ILE A 482 6.65 -13.79 3.75
N LEU A 483 6.00 -14.13 4.86
CA LEU A 483 6.34 -15.31 5.65
C LEU A 483 6.24 -16.63 4.86
N PRO A 484 5.16 -16.92 4.10
CA PRO A 484 5.11 -18.11 3.25
C PRO A 484 6.23 -18.15 2.21
N ALA A 485 6.61 -17.00 1.65
CA ALA A 485 7.69 -16.90 0.66
C ALA A 485 9.08 -17.23 1.27
N CYS A 486 9.29 -17.00 2.56
CA CYS A 486 10.53 -17.39 3.26
C CYS A 486 10.56 -18.84 3.73
N THR A 487 9.41 -19.48 3.98
CA THR A 487 9.36 -20.73 4.77
C THR A 487 9.37 -22.03 3.96
N THR A 488 9.30 -21.98 2.62
CA THR A 488 9.45 -23.13 1.70
C THR A 488 8.65 -24.39 2.07
N LYS A 489 7.58 -24.29 2.87
CA LYS A 489 6.70 -25.42 3.12
C LYS A 489 5.61 -25.41 2.05
N LEU A 490 5.59 -26.44 1.20
CA LEU A 490 4.40 -26.82 0.44
C LEU A 490 3.27 -27.08 1.46
N ILE A 491 2.49 -26.05 1.80
CA ILE A 491 1.40 -26.24 2.77
C ILE A 491 0.15 -26.81 2.08
N HIS A 492 0.01 -26.75 0.75
CA HIS A 492 -1.31 -27.01 0.16
C HIS A 492 -1.44 -28.19 -0.79
N LEU A 493 -0.38 -28.81 -1.30
CA LEU A 493 -0.58 -30.02 -2.10
C LEU A 493 -1.11 -31.19 -1.26
N LYS A 494 -0.59 -31.41 -0.04
CA LYS A 494 -1.11 -32.48 0.84
C LYS A 494 -2.51 -32.22 1.38
N LYS A 495 -2.90 -30.96 1.60
CA LYS A 495 -4.24 -30.60 2.09
C LYS A 495 -5.26 -30.62 0.94
N ALA A 496 -4.93 -30.03 -0.20
CA ALA A 496 -5.78 -30.06 -1.39
C ALA A 496 -5.95 -31.49 -1.94
N ILE A 497 -4.88 -32.31 -1.99
CA ILE A 497 -5.01 -33.73 -2.34
C ILE A 497 -5.87 -34.47 -1.31
N ARG A 498 -5.73 -34.19 -0.01
CA ARG A 498 -6.54 -34.83 1.03
C ARG A 498 -8.01 -34.41 0.98
N ASP A 499 -8.29 -33.14 0.68
CA ASP A 499 -9.64 -32.60 0.58
C ASP A 499 -10.32 -33.03 -0.74
N MET A 500 -9.55 -33.15 -1.82
CA MET A 500 -9.98 -33.68 -3.12
C MET A 500 -10.17 -35.21 -3.09
N LEU A 501 -9.32 -35.95 -2.38
CA LEU A 501 -9.54 -37.37 -2.10
C LEU A 501 -10.75 -37.59 -1.18
N ARG A 502 -11.02 -36.67 -0.23
CA ARG A 502 -12.22 -36.71 0.61
C ARG A 502 -13.51 -36.43 -0.16
N SER A 503 -13.46 -35.59 -1.19
CA SER A 503 -14.60 -35.37 -2.10
C SER A 503 -14.80 -36.49 -3.12
N SER A 504 -13.83 -37.40 -3.26
CA SER A 504 -13.84 -38.51 -4.23
C SER A 504 -14.15 -39.87 -3.60
N ASN A 505 -14.02 -40.01 -2.28
CA ASN A 505 -14.17 -41.28 -1.57
C ASN A 505 -15.62 -41.59 -1.17
N GLY A 506 -16.50 -41.64 -2.17
CA GLY A 506 -17.77 -42.35 -2.10
C GLY A 506 -17.67 -43.83 -2.50
N VAL A 507 -16.51 -44.30 -3.00
CA VAL A 507 -16.29 -45.71 -3.38
C VAL A 507 -14.81 -46.05 -3.26
N LEU A 508 -14.52 -47.25 -2.71
CA LEU A 508 -13.25 -47.98 -2.59
C LEU A 508 -12.64 -48.04 -1.18
N GLU A 509 -12.96 -49.17 -0.53
CA GLU A 509 -12.28 -49.77 0.61
C GLU A 509 -10.81 -50.15 0.29
N GLU A 510 -10.00 -50.09 1.35
CA GLU A 510 -8.76 -50.81 1.62
C GLU A 510 -7.60 -50.77 0.58
N ALA A 511 -6.63 -49.88 0.84
CA ALA A 511 -5.22 -50.19 0.60
C ALA A 511 -4.34 -49.47 1.65
N ASN A 512 -3.76 -50.25 2.56
CA ASN A 512 -2.83 -49.81 3.58
C ASN A 512 -1.46 -49.59 2.92
N ILE A 513 -0.95 -48.35 2.87
CA ILE A 513 0.43 -48.08 2.42
C ILE A 513 1.18 -47.34 3.52
N ASP A 514 2.19 -48.02 4.06
CA ASP A 514 3.14 -47.55 5.05
C ASP A 514 4.16 -46.59 4.41
N LEU A 515 4.34 -45.40 4.98
CA LEU A 515 5.25 -44.35 4.50
C LEU A 515 6.42 -44.18 5.47
N LYS A 516 7.39 -45.09 5.37
CA LYS A 516 8.74 -44.93 5.95
C LYS A 516 9.81 -45.45 5.01
N THR A 517 10.10 -44.70 3.94
CA THR A 517 11.43 -44.47 3.33
C THR A 517 11.25 -43.91 1.91
N ALA A 518 11.64 -42.65 1.70
CA ALA A 518 12.04 -42.13 0.40
C ALA A 518 12.77 -40.78 0.61
N GLY A 519 13.92 -40.86 1.25
CA GLY A 519 15.04 -39.98 0.93
C GLY A 519 15.86 -40.69 -0.16
N ASP A 520 16.33 -39.92 -1.12
CA ASP A 520 17.31 -40.30 -2.15
C ASP A 520 16.92 -41.42 -3.13
N THR A 521 16.54 -41.03 -4.34
CA THR A 521 17.17 -41.49 -5.59
C THR A 521 16.58 -40.76 -6.79
N GLY A 522 17.46 -40.30 -7.67
CA GLY A 522 17.08 -39.59 -8.89
C GLY A 522 16.76 -40.52 -10.07
N LEU A 523 16.08 -39.90 -11.04
CA LEU A 523 16.20 -40.11 -12.49
C LEU A 523 15.85 -41.47 -13.13
N ARG A 524 15.07 -41.31 -14.21
CA ARG A 524 14.78 -42.21 -15.36
C ARG A 524 13.52 -43.07 -15.22
N PHE A 525 12.56 -42.87 -16.14
CA PHE A 525 12.21 -43.92 -17.10
C PHE A 525 11.58 -43.32 -18.36
N PHE A 526 12.12 -43.72 -19.52
CA PHE A 526 11.60 -43.51 -20.86
C PHE A 526 10.66 -44.67 -21.24
N SER A 527 9.82 -44.40 -22.23
CA SER A 527 8.91 -45.25 -23.01
C SER A 527 9.18 -46.76 -23.12
N SER A 528 8.11 -47.57 -23.15
CA SER A 528 7.98 -48.68 -24.10
C SER A 528 6.52 -49.03 -24.40
N VAL A 529 6.31 -49.36 -25.67
CA VAL A 529 5.07 -49.72 -26.38
C VAL A 529 4.81 -51.24 -26.29
N GLY A 530 3.54 -51.65 -26.43
CA GLY A 530 3.08 -53.00 -26.79
C GLY A 530 2.10 -53.56 -25.74
N GLY A 531 0.85 -53.95 -26.01
CA GLY A 531 0.16 -54.33 -27.24
C GLY A 531 -0.33 -55.78 -27.10
N THR A 532 -1.64 -55.99 -26.92
CA THR A 532 -2.47 -57.16 -27.37
C THR A 532 -3.91 -57.00 -26.85
N VAL A 533 -4.89 -56.74 -27.72
CA VAL A 533 -5.86 -57.67 -28.37
C VAL A 533 -6.97 -58.19 -27.45
N GLY A 534 -8.22 -57.81 -27.79
CA GLY A 534 -9.46 -58.43 -27.33
C GLY A 534 -10.69 -57.81 -28.01
N LYS A 535 -11.24 -58.51 -29.01
CA LYS A 535 -12.40 -58.13 -29.84
C LYS A 535 -13.75 -58.34 -29.13
N GLY A 536 -14.77 -57.62 -29.61
CA GLY A 536 -16.21 -57.96 -29.54
C GLY A 536 -17.03 -56.94 -28.75
N ALA A 537 -18.22 -56.49 -29.14
CA ALA A 537 -19.05 -56.70 -30.33
C ALA A 537 -20.08 -55.55 -30.38
N ALA A 538 -20.70 -55.38 -31.55
CA ALA A 538 -21.72 -54.36 -31.86
C ALA A 538 -23.04 -54.55 -31.10
N GLY A 539 -23.83 -53.47 -31.01
CA GLY A 539 -25.23 -53.51 -30.60
C GLY A 539 -25.89 -52.13 -30.65
N ALA A 540 -26.49 -51.81 -31.79
CA ALA A 540 -27.33 -50.63 -32.01
C ALA A 540 -28.76 -50.83 -31.47
N CYS A 541 -29.40 -49.73 -31.03
CA CYS A 541 -30.85 -49.43 -31.01
C CYS A 541 -30.98 -48.03 -30.35
N GLY A 542 -31.65 -46.99 -30.86
CA GLY A 542 -32.69 -46.88 -31.88
C GLY A 542 -34.02 -46.47 -31.23
N GLY A 543 -34.44 -45.21 -31.40
CA GLY A 543 -35.76 -44.64 -31.02
C GLY A 543 -35.68 -43.66 -29.83
N GLY A 544 -36.00 -42.37 -29.90
CA GLY A 544 -36.80 -41.61 -30.86
C GLY A 544 -38.28 -41.63 -30.46
N LEU A 545 -38.76 -40.57 -29.79
CA LEU A 545 -40.11 -40.00 -29.91
C LEU A 545 -40.20 -38.66 -29.13
N ASP A 546 -41.11 -37.83 -29.62
CA ASP A 546 -41.14 -36.37 -29.67
C ASP A 546 -42.32 -35.79 -28.87
N ASN A 547 -42.22 -34.49 -28.50
CA ASN A 547 -43.26 -33.46 -28.29
C ASN A 547 -44.42 -33.73 -27.30
N SER A 548 -45.07 -32.76 -26.63
CA SER A 548 -45.02 -31.30 -26.56
C SER A 548 -46.08 -30.80 -25.55
N GLN A 549 -46.00 -29.51 -25.17
CA GLN A 549 -47.09 -28.62 -24.67
C GLN A 549 -47.71 -28.91 -23.27
N ARG A 550 -48.26 -27.96 -22.48
CA ARG A 550 -48.28 -26.48 -22.34
C ARG A 550 -49.02 -26.20 -21.01
N ASN A 551 -48.59 -25.15 -20.29
CA ASN A 551 -49.34 -24.15 -19.51
C ASN A 551 -50.32 -24.47 -18.33
N ALA A 552 -50.17 -23.59 -17.31
CA ALA A 552 -51.18 -22.81 -16.57
C ALA A 552 -51.58 -23.21 -15.11
N ALA A 553 -51.04 -22.42 -14.18
CA ALA A 553 -51.72 -21.52 -13.22
C ALA A 553 -52.90 -21.97 -12.31
N LEU A 554 -52.70 -21.66 -11.01
CA LEU A 554 -53.64 -21.14 -9.98
C LEU A 554 -54.80 -22.02 -9.47
N HIS A 555 -54.77 -22.36 -8.17
CA HIS A 555 -55.76 -21.89 -7.16
C HIS A 555 -55.42 -22.38 -5.73
N GLY A 556 -55.56 -21.48 -4.74
CA GLY A 556 -55.83 -21.82 -3.32
C GLY A 556 -57.24 -22.43 -3.17
N SER A 557 -57.71 -22.92 -2.03
CA SER A 557 -57.57 -22.41 -0.66
C SER A 557 -58.22 -23.38 0.36
N GLU A 558 -57.79 -23.25 1.62
CA GLU A 558 -58.57 -23.32 2.88
C GLU A 558 -59.17 -24.62 3.47
N PHE A 559 -58.82 -24.85 4.74
CA PHE A 559 -59.65 -25.05 5.96
C PHE A 559 -58.63 -25.35 7.10
N GLY A 560 -58.48 -24.62 8.22
CA GLY A 560 -59.43 -24.00 9.15
C GLY A 560 -59.29 -24.71 10.50
N MET A 561 -58.38 -24.28 11.40
CA MET A 561 -58.61 -23.37 12.53
C MET A 561 -59.12 -24.06 13.82
N PHE A 562 -58.32 -24.02 14.90
CA PHE A 562 -58.80 -23.69 16.26
C PHE A 562 -57.69 -23.03 17.08
N VAL A 563 -58.12 -22.07 17.90
CA VAL A 563 -57.42 -20.92 18.48
C VAL A 563 -57.16 -21.12 19.99
N VAL A 564 -56.37 -20.20 20.57
CA VAL A 564 -56.33 -19.66 21.96
C VAL A 564 -54.96 -19.91 22.61
N GLY A 565 -54.17 -18.94 23.08
CA GLY A 565 -54.31 -17.49 23.24
C GLY A 565 -53.09 -16.88 23.98
N LEU A 566 -53.13 -15.56 24.16
CA LEU A 566 -52.33 -14.69 25.05
C LEU A 566 -51.00 -14.07 24.56
N ALA A 567 -51.13 -12.87 23.99
CA ALA A 567 -50.36 -11.66 24.36
C ALA A 567 -51.42 -10.60 24.79
N PRO A 568 -51.18 -9.66 25.73
CA PRO A 568 -50.16 -8.61 25.58
C PRO A 568 -49.55 -8.05 26.89
N LYS A 569 -48.38 -7.40 26.81
CA LYS A 569 -47.94 -6.21 27.60
C LYS A 569 -46.41 -6.15 27.65
N LEU A 570 -45.84 -5.16 26.97
CA LEU A 570 -44.50 -4.64 27.31
C LEU A 570 -44.45 -3.14 27.00
N VAL A 571 -45.21 -2.38 27.77
CA VAL A 571 -44.84 -1.02 28.15
C VAL A 571 -43.99 -1.16 29.41
N ARG A 572 -42.67 -1.04 29.28
CA ARG A 572 -41.80 -0.69 30.40
C ARG A 572 -40.96 0.52 29.99
N THR A 573 -41.38 1.64 30.54
CA THR A 573 -40.59 2.84 30.88
C THR A 573 -39.07 2.66 30.74
N PHE A 574 -38.48 3.27 29.70
CA PHE A 574 -37.07 3.67 29.76
C PHE A 574 -36.97 4.87 30.70
N ALA A 575 -36.65 4.60 31.97
CA ALA A 575 -36.06 5.62 32.81
C ALA A 575 -34.68 5.97 32.21
N ALA A 576 -34.49 7.21 31.82
CA ALA A 576 -33.20 7.72 31.37
C ALA A 576 -32.20 7.61 32.54
N ASP A 577 -31.35 6.61 32.50
CA ASP A 577 -30.30 6.42 33.49
C ASP A 577 -29.24 7.51 33.28
N ARG A 578 -29.31 8.58 34.09
CA ARG A 578 -28.35 9.68 34.06
C ARG A 578 -27.01 9.17 34.58
N HIS A 579 -26.09 8.83 33.68
CA HIS A 579 -24.72 8.50 34.07
C HIS A 579 -24.00 9.75 34.61
N GLN A 580 -24.01 9.90 35.94
CA GLN A 580 -23.14 10.79 36.69
C GLN A 580 -21.74 10.18 36.82
N TYR A 581 -20.70 10.96 36.55
CA TYR A 581 -19.32 10.69 36.92
C TYR A 581 -19.23 10.44 38.42
N THR A 582 -18.83 9.22 38.75
CA THR A 582 -18.49 8.78 40.10
C THR A 582 -16.99 8.48 40.10
N MET A 583 -16.27 9.02 41.09
CA MET A 583 -14.90 8.59 41.38
C MET A 583 -14.87 7.07 41.55
N PRO A 584 -13.77 6.38 41.19
CA PRO A 584 -13.67 4.95 41.41
C PRO A 584 -14.07 4.58 42.83
N LYS A 585 -14.99 3.61 42.96
CA LYS A 585 -15.53 3.22 44.26
C LYS A 585 -14.38 2.76 45.14
N ILE A 586 -14.32 3.26 46.38
CA ILE A 586 -13.31 2.84 47.35
C ILE A 586 -13.51 1.34 47.58
N ARG A 587 -12.49 0.55 47.27
CA ARG A 587 -12.52 -0.91 47.45
C ARG A 587 -12.62 -1.21 48.94
N THR A 588 -13.69 -1.91 49.33
CA THR A 588 -13.88 -2.47 50.67
C THR A 588 -13.98 -3.98 50.56
N THR A 589 -13.93 -4.71 51.68
CA THR A 589 -14.14 -6.17 51.73
C THR A 589 -15.50 -6.62 51.14
N ARG A 590 -16.42 -5.69 50.84
CA ARG A 590 -17.72 -5.92 50.20
C ARG A 590 -17.77 -5.62 48.69
N THR A 591 -16.67 -5.20 48.07
CA THR A 591 -16.63 -4.88 46.62
C THR A 591 -16.40 -6.12 45.75
N LYS A 592 -17.07 -6.18 44.59
CA LYS A 592 -16.95 -7.30 43.64
C LYS A 592 -15.49 -7.44 43.17
N LYS A 593 -14.95 -8.65 43.16
CA LYS A 593 -13.56 -8.92 42.76
C LYS A 593 -13.33 -8.44 41.31
N PRO A 594 -12.21 -7.74 41.03
CA PRO A 594 -11.91 -7.28 39.67
C PRO A 594 -11.70 -8.48 38.72
N PRO A 595 -11.94 -8.30 37.41
CA PRO A 595 -11.62 -9.30 36.40
C PRO A 595 -10.12 -9.63 36.34
N GLU A 596 -9.78 -10.78 35.75
CA GLU A 596 -8.40 -11.23 35.53
C GLU A 596 -7.57 -10.17 34.77
N GLY A 597 -6.31 -10.01 35.18
CA GLY A 597 -5.38 -9.01 34.62
C GLY A 597 -5.43 -7.61 35.27
N PHE A 598 -6.33 -7.36 36.24
CA PHE A 598 -6.35 -6.07 36.95
C PHE A 598 -5.11 -5.87 37.85
N GLU A 599 -4.59 -6.94 38.45
CA GLU A 599 -3.45 -6.90 39.37
C GLU A 599 -2.19 -6.30 38.71
N GLU A 600 -2.04 -6.49 37.39
CA GLU A 600 -0.90 -5.98 36.60
C GLU A 600 -0.94 -4.46 36.38
N ILE A 601 -2.13 -3.84 36.48
CA ILE A 601 -2.33 -2.40 36.23
C ILE A 601 -2.76 -1.63 37.48
N GLU A 602 -3.11 -2.33 38.55
CA GLU A 602 -3.64 -1.76 39.80
C GLU A 602 -2.70 -0.71 40.39
N GLY A 603 -1.40 -1.01 40.51
CA GLY A 603 -0.42 -0.08 41.09
C GLY A 603 -0.33 1.26 40.34
N ILE A 604 -0.44 1.25 39.01
CA ILE A 604 -0.41 2.45 38.17
C ILE A 604 -1.72 3.25 38.31
N LEU A 605 -2.86 2.56 38.39
CA LEU A 605 -4.17 3.21 38.59
C LEU A 605 -4.29 3.82 40.00
N ASP A 606 -3.69 3.21 41.00
CA ASP A 606 -3.60 3.74 42.36
C ASP A 606 -2.71 4.97 42.43
N GLU A 607 -1.59 4.99 41.68
CA GLU A 607 -0.73 6.18 41.57
C GLU A 607 -1.49 7.36 40.97
N TYR A 608 -2.26 7.17 39.89
CA TYR A 608 -3.12 8.22 39.35
C TYR A 608 -4.19 8.67 40.35
N THR A 609 -4.73 7.74 41.14
CA THR A 609 -5.73 8.05 42.17
C THR A 609 -5.13 8.87 43.31
N LYS A 610 -3.88 8.57 43.72
CA LYS A 610 -3.13 9.38 44.68
C LYS A 610 -2.86 10.78 44.14
N LYS A 611 -2.35 10.89 42.91
CA LYS A 611 -2.12 12.19 42.24
C LYS A 611 -3.41 13.03 42.12
N MET A 612 -4.56 12.40 41.85
CA MET A 612 -5.85 13.09 41.84
C MET A 612 -6.20 13.66 43.23
N ARG A 613 -6.00 12.89 44.31
CA ARG A 613 -6.27 13.37 45.69
C ARG A 613 -5.33 14.49 46.09
N ASP A 614 -4.06 14.40 45.73
CA ASP A 614 -3.06 15.45 46.02
C ASP A 614 -3.43 16.74 45.29
N ALA A 615 -3.79 16.66 44.00
CA ALA A 615 -4.28 17.78 43.21
C ALA A 615 -5.60 18.39 43.73
N GLU A 616 -6.47 17.58 44.33
CA GLU A 616 -7.70 18.05 44.99
C GLU A 616 -7.42 18.82 46.29
N ASN A 617 -6.30 18.53 46.96
CA ASN A 617 -5.95 19.12 48.26
C ASN A 617 -5.01 20.34 48.15
N GLU A 618 -4.48 20.63 46.96
CA GLU A 618 -3.63 21.80 46.70
C GLU A 618 -4.36 23.13 46.99
N SER A 619 -3.63 24.12 47.52
CA SER A 619 -4.18 25.47 47.71
C SER A 619 -4.54 26.12 46.36
N HIS A 620 -5.70 26.77 46.33
CA HIS A 620 -6.23 27.48 45.16
C HIS A 620 -6.21 29.01 45.32
N GLU A 621 -5.54 29.52 46.35
CA GLU A 621 -5.45 30.95 46.62
C GLU A 621 -4.69 31.67 45.50
N GLY A 622 -5.27 32.75 44.96
CA GLY A 622 -4.70 33.50 43.82
C GLY A 622 -4.91 32.90 42.42
N LYS A 623 -5.47 31.69 42.29
CA LYS A 623 -5.69 31.02 40.98
C LYS A 623 -7.10 31.28 40.42
N ARG A 624 -7.23 31.36 39.09
CA ARG A 624 -8.55 31.39 38.43
C ARG A 624 -9.25 30.04 38.59
N LYS A 625 -10.60 30.03 38.55
CA LYS A 625 -11.42 28.81 38.68
C LYS A 625 -11.07 27.72 37.64
N SER A 626 -10.62 28.10 36.44
CA SER A 626 -10.15 27.15 35.43
C SER A 626 -8.77 26.58 35.77
N GLU A 627 -7.87 27.41 36.28
CA GLU A 627 -6.48 27.06 36.62
C GLU A 627 -6.40 26.13 37.81
N SER A 628 -7.30 26.28 38.79
CA SER A 628 -7.41 25.34 39.92
C SER A 628 -7.86 23.94 39.49
N LEU A 629 -8.52 23.80 38.33
CA LEU A 629 -9.02 22.52 37.82
C LEU A 629 -8.08 21.84 36.82
N TRP A 630 -7.08 22.55 36.30
CA TRP A 630 -6.18 22.01 35.28
C TRP A 630 -5.39 20.77 35.73
N PRO A 631 -4.80 20.71 36.94
CA PRO A 631 -4.12 19.49 37.40
C PRO A 631 -5.06 18.27 37.41
N ILE A 632 -6.28 18.45 37.92
CA ILE A 632 -7.32 17.41 38.00
C ILE A 632 -7.72 16.93 36.59
N MET A 633 -7.96 17.86 35.66
CA MET A 633 -8.32 17.52 34.28
C MET A 633 -7.18 16.81 33.53
N ARG A 634 -5.91 17.20 33.79
CA ARG A 634 -4.74 16.55 33.19
C ARG A 634 -4.61 15.11 33.66
N ILE A 635 -4.70 14.87 34.97
CA ILE A 635 -4.56 13.52 35.52
C ILE A 635 -5.72 12.61 35.04
N SER A 636 -6.95 13.14 35.01
CA SER A 636 -8.12 12.41 34.48
C SER A 636 -7.98 12.04 33.00
N HIS A 637 -7.46 12.95 32.18
CA HIS A 637 -7.14 12.67 30.77
C HIS A 637 -6.04 11.61 30.64
N THR A 638 -4.92 11.76 31.34
CA THR A 638 -3.78 10.83 31.28
C THR A 638 -4.21 9.42 31.69
N ARG A 639 -4.96 9.29 32.78
CA ARG A 639 -5.51 8.00 33.23
C ARG A 639 -6.44 7.37 32.19
N SER A 640 -7.30 8.18 31.57
CA SER A 640 -8.19 7.72 30.49
C SER A 640 -7.41 7.31 29.24
N ARG A 641 -6.31 8.02 28.93
CA ARG A 641 -5.44 7.73 27.78
C ARG A 641 -4.64 6.46 27.97
N TYR A 642 -4.13 6.23 29.18
CA TYR A 642 -3.46 4.99 29.56
C TYR A 642 -4.36 3.77 29.31
N ILE A 643 -5.59 3.79 29.82
CA ILE A 643 -6.57 2.71 29.62
C ILE A 643 -6.95 2.55 28.13
N TYR A 644 -7.10 3.65 27.40
CA TYR A 644 -7.32 3.62 25.95
C TYR A 644 -6.17 2.93 25.19
N GLU A 645 -4.93 3.23 25.54
CA GLU A 645 -3.77 2.63 24.87
C GLU A 645 -3.62 1.14 25.20
N LEU A 646 -3.80 0.74 26.46
CA LEU A 646 -3.75 -0.66 26.86
C LEU A 646 -4.75 -1.50 26.06
N TYR A 647 -5.99 -1.02 25.88
CA TYR A 647 -7.02 -1.78 25.19
C TYR A 647 -6.96 -1.65 23.65
N TYR A 648 -6.88 -0.43 23.10
CA TYR A 648 -7.01 -0.21 21.65
C TYR A 648 -5.68 -0.15 20.88
N LYS A 649 -4.53 -0.02 21.55
CA LYS A 649 -3.22 0.11 20.89
C LYS A 649 -2.29 -1.05 21.20
N ARG A 650 -2.26 -1.50 22.44
CA ARG A 650 -1.36 -2.55 22.92
C ARG A 650 -2.04 -3.92 23.07
N GLU A 651 -3.38 -3.95 23.08
CA GLU A 651 -4.19 -5.15 23.30
C GLU A 651 -3.77 -5.93 24.57
N ALA A 652 -3.32 -5.19 25.59
CA ALA A 652 -2.70 -5.72 26.80
C ALA A 652 -3.71 -6.01 27.94
N ILE A 653 -4.97 -5.59 27.78
CA ILE A 653 -6.05 -5.88 28.73
C ILE A 653 -7.26 -6.47 28.00
N SER A 654 -7.99 -7.37 28.66
CA SER A 654 -9.17 -8.02 28.08
C SER A 654 -10.32 -7.02 27.89
N LYS A 655 -11.24 -7.33 26.97
CA LYS A 655 -12.48 -6.55 26.78
C LYS A 655 -13.31 -6.48 28.06
N GLU A 656 -13.38 -7.59 28.80
CA GLU A 656 -14.09 -7.66 30.07
C GLU A 656 -13.48 -6.71 31.11
N LEU A 657 -12.15 -6.69 31.24
CA LEU A 657 -11.45 -5.77 32.13
C LEU A 657 -11.62 -4.30 31.69
N TYR A 658 -11.51 -4.01 30.40
CA TYR A 658 -11.72 -2.67 29.85
C TYR A 658 -13.14 -2.13 30.12
N GLU A 659 -14.17 -2.93 29.87
CA GLU A 659 -15.56 -2.54 30.14
C GLU A 659 -15.82 -2.37 31.63
N TRP A 660 -15.22 -3.22 32.47
CA TRP A 660 -15.26 -3.08 33.93
C TRP A 660 -14.59 -1.78 34.41
N LEU A 661 -13.41 -1.43 33.89
CA LEU A 661 -12.69 -0.19 34.22
C LEU A 661 -13.49 1.07 33.85
N LEU A 662 -14.19 1.05 32.71
CA LEU A 662 -15.10 2.14 32.34
C LEU A 662 -16.28 2.25 33.29
N LYS A 663 -16.88 1.10 33.63
CA LYS A 663 -18.05 1.03 34.53
C LYS A 663 -17.72 1.50 35.95
N GLU A 664 -16.52 1.19 36.44
CA GLU A 664 -16.03 1.63 37.75
C GLU A 664 -15.40 3.04 37.72
N GLY A 665 -15.45 3.75 36.59
CA GLY A 665 -15.06 5.17 36.53
C GLY A 665 -13.56 5.44 36.44
N TYR A 666 -12.74 4.44 36.12
CA TYR A 666 -11.30 4.61 35.94
C TYR A 666 -10.95 5.40 34.67
N ALA A 667 -11.81 5.44 33.67
CA ALA A 667 -11.60 6.21 32.45
C ALA A 667 -12.86 6.93 31.94
N ASP A 668 -12.66 7.98 31.13
CA ASP A 668 -13.73 8.73 30.48
C ASP A 668 -14.17 8.08 29.16
N ALA A 669 -15.27 7.33 29.22
CA ALA A 669 -15.83 6.66 28.05
C ALA A 669 -16.22 7.63 26.92
N ALA A 670 -16.71 8.84 27.25
CA ALA A 670 -17.14 9.81 26.25
C ALA A 670 -15.95 10.41 25.51
N LEU A 671 -14.87 10.71 26.23
CA LEU A 671 -13.62 11.18 25.65
C LEU A 671 -12.94 10.10 24.80
N ILE A 672 -12.88 8.86 25.30
CA ILE A 672 -12.36 7.72 24.55
C ILE A 672 -13.14 7.49 23.26
N ALA A 673 -14.48 7.59 23.30
CA ALA A 673 -15.30 7.48 22.10
C ALA A 673 -14.97 8.55 21.05
N LYS A 674 -14.49 9.73 21.46
CA LYS A 674 -14.00 10.76 20.52
C LYS A 674 -12.61 10.43 19.97
N TRP A 675 -11.68 9.91 20.76
CA TRP A 675 -10.35 9.52 20.26
C TRP A 675 -10.37 8.43 19.18
N LYS A 676 -11.48 7.69 19.08
CA LYS A 676 -11.72 6.72 18.00
C LYS A 676 -12.09 7.37 16.66
N LYS A 677 -12.36 8.68 16.63
CA LYS A 677 -12.73 9.43 15.41
C LYS A 677 -11.53 10.20 14.86
N THR A 678 -11.38 10.21 13.54
CA THR A 678 -10.32 10.92 12.84
C THR A 678 -10.36 12.43 13.14
N GLY A 679 -9.23 13.03 13.50
CA GLY A 679 -9.11 14.45 13.84
C GLY A 679 -9.39 14.80 15.31
N TYR A 680 -9.70 13.80 16.14
CA TYR A 680 -9.98 13.97 17.57
C TYR A 680 -8.95 13.27 18.46
N GLU A 681 -7.92 12.64 17.88
CA GLU A 681 -6.96 11.75 18.56
C GLU A 681 -6.18 12.44 19.68
N LYS A 682 -6.06 13.77 19.61
CA LYS A 682 -5.36 14.64 20.57
C LYS A 682 -6.30 15.47 21.44
N LEU A 683 -7.61 15.18 21.41
CA LEU A 683 -8.59 15.95 22.17
C LEU A 683 -8.31 15.82 23.68
N CYS A 684 -8.12 16.95 24.39
CA CYS A 684 -7.85 16.93 25.83
C CYS A 684 -9.11 16.75 26.70
N CYS A 685 -10.28 17.20 26.23
CA CYS A 685 -11.56 16.98 26.92
C CYS A 685 -12.73 17.24 25.96
N VAL A 686 -13.92 16.73 26.31
CA VAL A 686 -15.13 16.88 25.47
C VAL A 686 -15.64 18.33 25.43
N ARG A 687 -15.25 19.19 26.39
CA ARG A 687 -15.58 20.63 26.36
C ARG A 687 -14.90 21.39 25.23
N CYS A 688 -13.72 20.94 24.81
CA CYS A 688 -12.96 21.56 23.72
C CYS A 688 -13.64 21.48 22.34
N ILE A 689 -14.78 20.79 22.26
CA ILE A 689 -15.59 20.65 21.05
C ILE A 689 -17.02 21.17 21.23
N GLN A 690 -17.31 21.84 22.35
CA GLN A 690 -18.62 22.44 22.64
C GLN A 690 -18.61 23.93 22.25
N THR A 691 -19.48 24.31 21.33
CA THR A 691 -19.56 25.68 20.78
C THR A 691 -19.93 26.74 21.83
N ARG A 692 -20.69 26.38 22.87
CA ARG A 692 -21.12 27.31 23.94
C ARG A 692 -20.00 27.67 24.92
N ASP A 693 -18.97 26.83 25.02
CA ASP A 693 -17.90 26.94 26.03
C ASP A 693 -16.68 27.71 25.47
N MET A 694 -16.86 28.40 24.32
CA MET A 694 -15.83 29.14 23.59
C MET A 694 -16.19 30.63 23.60
N ASN A 695 -15.47 31.42 24.40
CA ASN A 695 -15.63 32.87 24.43
C ASN A 695 -14.84 33.50 23.26
N TYR A 696 -15.55 34.21 22.36
CA TYR A 696 -15.08 35.04 21.23
C TYR A 696 -14.78 34.38 19.86
N GLN A 697 -15.46 34.94 18.85
CA GLN A 697 -15.09 35.07 17.43
C GLN A 697 -14.31 33.89 16.80
N GLY A 698 -14.94 32.72 16.68
CA GLY A 698 -14.53 31.69 15.71
C GLY A 698 -13.19 31.00 15.93
N SER A 699 -12.53 31.16 17.08
CA SER A 699 -11.32 30.41 17.39
C SER A 699 -11.67 28.93 17.62
N THR A 700 -11.00 28.00 16.95
CA THR A 700 -11.05 26.57 17.29
C THR A 700 -10.22 26.35 18.56
N CYS A 701 -10.62 25.42 19.43
CA CYS A 701 -9.81 25.09 20.60
C CYS A 701 -8.39 24.71 20.14
N VAL A 702 -7.34 25.16 20.84
CA VAL A 702 -5.92 24.90 20.49
C VAL A 702 -5.64 23.41 20.24
N CYS A 703 -6.38 22.51 20.90
CA CYS A 703 -6.38 21.05 20.68
C CYS A 703 -6.69 20.63 19.22
N ARG A 704 -7.19 21.56 18.39
CA ARG A 704 -7.58 21.38 16.99
C ARG A 704 -6.82 22.30 16.02
N VAL A 705 -5.92 23.15 16.50
CA VAL A 705 -5.12 24.04 15.64
C VAL A 705 -3.98 23.23 15.01
N PRO A 706 -3.85 23.16 13.67
CA PRO A 706 -2.72 22.50 13.02
C PRO A 706 -1.41 23.16 13.43
N LYS A 707 -0.40 22.36 13.83
CA LYS A 707 0.91 22.87 14.25
C LYS A 707 1.57 23.79 13.22
N ALA A 708 1.30 23.58 11.92
CA ALA A 708 1.81 24.39 10.82
C ALA A 708 1.28 25.84 10.80
N GLN A 709 0.22 26.15 11.55
CA GLN A 709 -0.40 27.48 11.60
C GLN A 709 -0.01 28.28 12.85
N VAL A 710 0.79 27.71 13.75
CA VAL A 710 1.27 28.37 14.97
C VAL A 710 2.69 28.87 14.74
N LYS A 711 2.94 30.17 14.97
CA LYS A 711 4.26 30.76 14.80
C LYS A 711 5.27 30.14 15.77
N GLU A 712 6.49 29.94 15.28
CA GLU A 712 7.62 29.42 16.04
C GLU A 712 7.85 30.28 17.31
N GLY A 713 8.04 29.65 18.48
CA GLY A 713 8.13 30.33 19.79
C GLY A 713 6.81 30.66 20.53
N THR A 714 5.62 30.45 19.94
CA THR A 714 4.35 30.87 20.58
C THR A 714 3.81 29.83 21.57
N VAL A 715 3.79 30.15 22.87
CA VAL A 715 3.15 29.30 23.91
C VAL A 715 1.64 29.53 23.96
N VAL A 716 0.87 28.60 23.39
CA VAL A 716 -0.61 28.64 23.45
C VAL A 716 -1.14 27.52 24.32
N GLN A 717 -1.83 27.87 25.42
CA GLN A 717 -2.44 26.91 26.34
C GLN A 717 -3.96 26.79 26.18
N CYS A 718 -4.49 25.59 26.35
CA CYS A 718 -5.94 25.37 26.36
C CYS A 718 -6.54 25.94 27.66
N VAL A 719 -7.48 26.89 27.53
CA VAL A 719 -8.17 27.54 28.65
C VAL A 719 -8.89 26.55 29.58
N HIS A 720 -9.31 25.38 29.07
CA HIS A 720 -10.10 24.39 29.82
C HIS A 720 -9.30 23.30 30.52
N CYS A 721 -8.11 22.95 30.03
CA CYS A 721 -7.36 21.77 30.49
C CYS A 721 -5.85 22.01 30.62
N ALA A 722 -5.32 23.13 30.12
CA ALA A 722 -3.89 23.47 29.99
C ALA A 722 -2.98 22.35 29.44
N PHE A 723 -3.54 21.38 28.73
CA PHE A 723 -2.83 20.16 28.33
C PHE A 723 -1.79 20.41 27.23
N MET A 724 -1.95 21.48 26.45
CA MET A 724 -1.07 21.79 25.32
C MET A 724 -0.24 23.01 25.69
N GLN A 725 1.05 22.83 25.99
CA GLN A 725 2.07 23.85 25.70
C GLN A 725 2.63 23.47 24.33
N ILE A 726 2.43 24.34 23.34
CA ILE A 726 3.24 24.28 22.12
C ILE A 726 4.43 25.19 22.38
N ILE A 727 5.59 24.64 22.69
CA ILE A 727 6.87 25.35 22.55
C ILE A 727 7.45 24.85 21.23
N ILE A 728 7.55 25.72 20.22
CA ILE A 728 8.34 25.41 19.04
C ILE A 728 9.73 25.98 19.32
N VAL A 729 10.67 25.10 19.65
CA VAL A 729 12.08 25.46 19.92
C VAL A 729 12.83 25.49 18.59
N PRO A 730 13.65 26.51 18.28
CA PRO A 730 14.35 26.62 17.01
C PRO A 730 15.27 25.41 16.76
N ALA A 731 15.31 24.99 15.49
CA ALA A 731 16.12 23.88 15.01
C ALA A 731 17.63 24.21 15.11
N LYS A 732 18.23 23.90 16.27
CA LYS A 732 19.66 23.55 16.48
C LYS A 732 19.87 23.34 17.99
N ILE A 733 19.90 22.07 18.42
CA ILE A 733 20.61 21.45 19.58
C ILE A 733 20.20 19.95 19.58
N PRO A 734 21.08 18.99 19.98
CA PRO A 734 20.91 17.57 19.69
C PRO A 734 19.73 16.91 20.42
N TYR A 735 19.24 15.84 19.81
CA TYR A 735 18.23 14.92 20.33
C TYR A 735 18.58 14.40 21.72
N GLU A 736 17.82 14.80 22.75
CA GLU A 736 17.52 13.96 23.91
C GLU A 736 16.28 14.50 24.62
N LEU A 737 15.16 13.78 24.46
CA LEU A 737 14.07 13.63 25.43
C LEU A 737 13.23 12.44 24.98
N THR A 738 13.80 11.27 25.27
CA THR A 738 13.21 9.95 25.15
C THR A 738 12.05 9.79 26.15
N TYR A 739 10.97 9.15 25.70
CA TYR A 739 10.06 8.41 26.57
C TYR A 739 10.40 6.94 26.37
N ASP A 740 11.18 6.34 27.29
CA ASP A 740 11.14 4.90 27.52
C ASP A 740 11.84 4.45 28.82
N ARG A 741 11.11 3.60 29.55
CA ARG A 741 11.45 2.64 30.63
C ARG A 741 11.60 3.08 32.10
N PRO A 742 11.09 2.25 33.03
CA PRO A 742 11.47 2.29 34.45
C PRO A 742 12.83 1.62 34.63
N VAL A 743 13.68 2.18 35.48
CA VAL A 743 14.91 1.52 35.94
C VAL A 743 14.89 1.47 37.45
N ASP A 744 15.20 0.27 37.95
CA ASP A 744 15.39 -0.10 39.34
C ASP A 744 16.36 0.82 40.10
N GLY A 745 16.17 0.85 41.41
CA GLY A 745 16.71 1.85 42.31
C GLY A 745 18.21 1.83 42.55
N GLY A 746 18.65 2.90 43.23
CA GLY A 746 19.95 2.97 43.88
C GLY A 746 20.66 4.30 43.75
N LYS A 747 20.34 5.22 44.68
CA LYS A 747 21.22 6.21 45.32
C LYS A 747 21.80 7.40 44.52
N ASP A 748 21.88 8.50 45.28
CA ASP A 748 22.62 9.76 45.09
C ASP A 748 22.01 10.75 44.08
N CYS A 749 21.10 11.66 44.46
CA CYS A 749 21.22 12.85 45.32
C CYS A 749 22.29 13.86 44.88
N ASP A 750 21.80 15.09 44.65
CA ASP A 750 22.50 16.39 44.66
C ASP A 750 23.39 16.78 43.47
N ALA A 751 22.81 17.52 42.52
CA ALA A 751 23.36 18.79 42.00
C ALA A 751 22.44 19.35 40.89
N LEU A 752 22.48 20.68 40.72
CA LEU A 752 21.81 21.50 39.71
C LEU A 752 20.45 22.07 40.12
N ALA A 753 20.45 22.69 41.29
CA ALA A 753 19.87 24.03 41.44
C ALA A 753 20.82 25.06 40.79
N GLU A 754 20.22 26.18 40.39
CA GLU A 754 20.85 27.46 39.98
C GLU A 754 21.07 27.72 38.49
N SER A 755 20.40 28.80 38.07
CA SER A 755 20.71 29.75 37.01
C SER A 755 19.92 29.63 35.70
N LEU A 756 18.89 30.48 35.57
CA LEU A 756 18.67 31.41 34.45
C LEU A 756 17.39 32.25 34.69
N PRO A 757 17.52 33.54 35.05
CA PRO A 757 16.46 34.54 34.93
C PRO A 757 16.47 35.21 33.54
N ASP A 758 15.43 36.00 33.28
CA ASP A 758 15.30 37.04 32.26
C ASP A 758 15.13 36.62 30.77
N MET A 759 13.89 36.66 30.28
CA MET A 759 13.34 37.75 29.46
C MET A 759 12.15 37.30 28.60
N VAL A 760 11.01 37.98 28.85
CA VAL A 760 9.90 38.38 27.96
C VAL A 760 9.12 37.30 27.19
#